data_AF-A0A9P8BDE5-F1
#
_entry.id   AF-A0A9P8BDE5-F1
#
_cell.length_a   1.000
_cell.length_b   1.000
_cell.length_c   1.000
_cell.angle_alpha   90.00
_cell.angle_beta   90.00
_cell.angle_gamma   90.00
#
_symmetry.space_group_name_H-M   'P 1'
#
loop_
_entity.id
_entity.type
_entity.pdbx_description
1 polymer ?
#
loop_
_entity_poly.entity_id
_entity_poly.type
_entity_poly.pdbx_seq_one_letter_code
_entity_poly.pdbx_strand_id
1 'polypeptide(L)'
;MVKLWYWVRGISSDAQRFMFGTDADTDVVDLQAEIEQWLITRHQLKPGALRLWKLTSPLSLQGDDIQARVQNVFENLGNKEVCTLLRSSQVLTEAFPTPQAQHLHVVVEYGVPVEDTRTHRRQTSNPPARESTWCPRKDTVDKLFEQVSHHGLVQVRGTPASGKSSLLALLYARILQEDKVEVFYYGSWPSEKDVRYHNWQMRLQTDKPWTVSPPGMTRYVLIDEAQSTYWDIPLWNELFKTAQRLHGSLKVVLFCSYGSPGVKPVDYPAPEGTPLTLPPESRVSLRPSASGIGLCFTRAEYNEFCQLASMRQNRIVLAQDLMDALYTWTSGHVGMIETLFAFLVQKHRKEMRAGSPVDLAAWYQDNYTFGEVSKHLQAAVAGRGLPEPRQVQKEASTWRKMLQAEPVVVATDDKSDFVLSLQRCHVGGWIQSDLRSEGEIQYTFPSPIHFSHVSWLLEPLRMPLPFTTPFDMAVAVINCFRPSQLYGVPRGVGGGLHDRPPEAQYQNEFYRHLLDITQGGVGISPEFASAVDATSVGRIDFFILGVDWGVECVRDGDRLVQHSQRFDDDQAYGKWLVDNHMSDYILLDFRWDFQPQRSHPDCKNLFHVIFSDNGTKVEIWDNQLTPKHVAHLLEKSGK
;
A
#
# COMPACT_ATOMS: atom_id res chain seq x y z
N MET A 1 -62.85 -11.92 -5.75
CA MET A 1 -61.48 -11.72 -5.22
C MET A 1 -60.46 -12.15 -6.27
N VAL A 2 -59.71 -11.20 -6.80
CA VAL A 2 -58.59 -11.48 -7.72
C VAL A 2 -57.34 -11.67 -6.85
N LYS A 3 -56.59 -12.75 -7.08
CA LYS A 3 -55.35 -13.02 -6.36
C LYS A 3 -54.17 -12.54 -7.20
N LEU A 4 -53.42 -11.59 -6.65
CA LEU A 4 -52.22 -11.03 -7.25
C LEU A 4 -51.00 -11.80 -6.77
N TRP A 5 -50.18 -12.20 -7.72
CA TRP A 5 -48.90 -12.85 -7.44
C TRP A 5 -47.79 -11.99 -8.02
N TYR A 6 -47.00 -11.36 -7.17
CA TYR A 6 -46.01 -10.38 -7.61
C TYR A 6 -44.58 -10.82 -7.29
N TRP A 7 -43.64 -10.30 -8.08
CA TRP A 7 -42.21 -10.48 -7.91
C TRP A 7 -41.52 -9.11 -7.88
N VAL A 8 -40.83 -8.79 -6.79
CA VAL A 8 -40.08 -7.54 -6.64
C VAL A 8 -38.62 -7.80 -7.00
N ARG A 9 -38.14 -7.15 -8.06
CA ARG A 9 -36.77 -7.36 -8.55
C ARG A 9 -35.80 -6.44 -7.79
N GLY A 10 -34.80 -7.01 -7.12
CA GLY A 10 -33.71 -6.25 -6.48
C GLY A 10 -33.61 -6.33 -4.95
N ILE A 11 -34.48 -7.08 -4.25
CA ILE A 11 -34.40 -7.28 -2.79
C ILE A 11 -34.01 -8.74 -2.51
N SER A 12 -32.71 -8.97 -2.27
CA SER A 12 -32.00 -10.21 -1.85
C SER A 12 -32.42 -11.57 -2.47
N SER A 13 -31.60 -12.61 -2.23
CA SER A 13 -31.72 -13.96 -2.82
C SER A 13 -32.90 -14.79 -2.32
N ASP A 14 -33.62 -14.31 -1.31
CA ASP A 14 -34.89 -14.88 -0.88
C ASP A 14 -36.04 -14.09 -1.51
N ALA A 15 -36.33 -14.40 -2.78
CA ALA A 15 -37.51 -13.90 -3.46
C ALA A 15 -38.78 -14.39 -2.74
N GLN A 16 -39.21 -13.68 -1.71
CA GLN A 16 -40.43 -14.03 -0.98
C GLN A 16 -41.63 -13.71 -1.87
N ARG A 17 -42.17 -14.76 -2.49
CA ARG A 17 -43.38 -14.73 -3.32
C ARG A 17 -44.59 -14.66 -2.38
N PHE A 18 -45.40 -13.62 -2.50
CA PHE A 18 -46.57 -13.44 -1.64
C PHE A 18 -47.85 -13.32 -2.46
N MET A 19 -48.95 -13.81 -1.87
CA MET A 19 -50.29 -13.63 -2.40
C MET A 19 -50.94 -12.41 -1.74
N PHE A 20 -51.38 -11.46 -2.56
CA PHE A 20 -52.24 -10.37 -2.13
C PHE A 20 -53.66 -10.64 -2.65
N GLY A 21 -54.65 -10.63 -1.76
CA GLY A 21 -56.06 -10.78 -2.12
C GLY A 21 -56.71 -9.41 -2.17
N THR A 22 -57.18 -9.00 -3.34
CA THR A 22 -57.93 -7.74 -3.51
C THR A 22 -59.39 -8.03 -3.83
N ASP A 23 -60.28 -7.15 -3.38
CA ASP A 23 -61.69 -7.26 -3.74
C ASP A 23 -61.92 -6.86 -5.20
N ALA A 24 -62.95 -7.43 -5.82
CA ALA A 24 -63.21 -7.28 -7.26
C ALA A 24 -63.63 -5.85 -7.67
N ASP A 25 -64.06 -5.04 -6.70
CA ASP A 25 -64.56 -3.67 -6.90
C ASP A 25 -63.52 -2.59 -6.52
N THR A 26 -62.28 -2.98 -6.21
CA THR A 26 -61.19 -2.06 -5.84
C THR A 26 -60.70 -1.32 -7.10
N ASP A 27 -60.73 0.02 -7.10
CA ASP A 27 -60.18 0.83 -8.20
C ASP A 27 -58.67 0.54 -8.35
N VAL A 28 -58.15 0.59 -9.58
CA VAL A 28 -56.74 0.32 -9.89
C VAL A 28 -55.80 1.33 -9.21
N VAL A 29 -56.26 2.56 -9.01
CA VAL A 29 -55.53 3.59 -8.25
C VAL A 29 -55.40 3.18 -6.78
N ASP A 30 -56.48 2.66 -6.20
CA ASP A 30 -56.50 2.16 -4.83
C ASP A 30 -55.66 0.89 -4.69
N LEU A 31 -55.69 0.00 -5.68
CA LEU A 31 -54.87 -1.21 -5.71
C LEU A 31 -53.37 -0.88 -5.76
N GLN A 32 -52.96 0.08 -6.60
CA GLN A 32 -51.59 0.56 -6.63
C GLN A 32 -51.22 1.15 -5.27
N ALA A 33 -52.01 2.09 -4.76
CA ALA A 33 -51.76 2.72 -3.46
C ALA A 33 -51.68 1.70 -2.32
N GLU A 34 -52.50 0.64 -2.33
CA GLU A 34 -52.46 -0.44 -1.35
C GLU A 34 -51.20 -1.29 -1.47
N ILE A 35 -50.78 -1.66 -2.69
CA ILE A 35 -49.52 -2.38 -2.94
C ILE A 35 -48.33 -1.51 -2.50
N GLU A 36 -48.32 -0.24 -2.88
CA GLU A 36 -47.28 0.71 -2.49
C GLU A 36 -47.22 0.85 -0.97
N GLN A 37 -48.36 1.12 -0.32
CA GLN A 37 -48.45 1.30 1.13
C GLN A 37 -48.05 0.04 1.89
N TRP A 38 -48.43 -1.15 1.42
CA TRP A 38 -48.04 -2.42 2.01
C TRP A 38 -46.52 -2.65 1.89
N LEU A 39 -45.95 -2.39 0.71
CA LEU A 39 -44.50 -2.52 0.47
C LEU A 39 -43.70 -1.47 1.26
N ILE A 40 -44.17 -0.23 1.34
CA ILE A 40 -43.60 0.85 2.15
C ILE A 40 -43.60 0.45 3.63
N THR A 41 -44.73 -0.03 4.14
CA THR A 41 -44.88 -0.40 5.56
C THR A 41 -44.01 -1.59 5.94
N ARG A 42 -43.88 -2.58 5.05
CA ARG A 42 -43.17 -3.83 5.35
C ARG A 42 -41.67 -3.77 5.04
N HIS A 43 -41.26 -2.95 4.07
CA HIS A 43 -39.87 -2.89 3.58
C HIS A 43 -39.25 -1.48 3.65
N GLN A 44 -39.92 -0.51 4.28
CA GLN A 44 -39.44 0.87 4.49
C GLN A 44 -39.06 1.61 3.19
N LEU A 45 -39.78 1.34 2.10
CA LEU A 45 -39.53 1.95 0.79
C LEU A 45 -40.03 3.40 0.73
N LYS A 46 -39.49 4.22 -0.19
CA LYS A 46 -39.97 5.59 -0.45
C LYS A 46 -41.16 5.59 -1.42
N PRO A 47 -42.20 6.45 -1.21
CA PRO A 47 -43.33 6.60 -2.13
C PRO A 47 -42.88 6.98 -3.55
N GLY A 48 -43.53 6.44 -4.59
CA GLY A 48 -43.27 6.80 -6.00
C GLY A 48 -42.10 6.07 -6.69
N ALA A 49 -41.53 5.04 -6.06
CA ALA A 49 -40.36 4.31 -6.59
C ALA A 49 -40.70 3.03 -7.39
N LEU A 50 -41.98 2.76 -7.64
CA LEU A 50 -42.44 1.47 -8.16
C LEU A 50 -42.85 1.58 -9.64
N ARG A 51 -42.37 0.65 -10.46
CA ARG A 51 -42.84 0.44 -11.84
C ARG A 51 -43.45 -0.95 -11.97
N LEU A 52 -44.70 -1.02 -12.41
CA LEU A 52 -45.44 -2.26 -12.63
C LEU A 52 -45.30 -2.70 -14.09
N TRP A 53 -45.10 -4.00 -14.32
CA TRP A 53 -44.92 -4.58 -15.64
C TRP A 53 -45.94 -5.69 -15.97
N LYS A 54 -46.37 -5.73 -17.24
CA LYS A 54 -47.34 -6.67 -17.83
C LYS A 54 -46.67 -7.87 -18.53
N LEU A 55 -47.23 -9.07 -18.39
CA LEU A 55 -46.89 -10.26 -19.20
C LEU A 55 -47.74 -10.31 -20.49
N THR A 56 -47.12 -10.70 -21.61
CA THR A 56 -47.70 -10.61 -22.96
C THR A 56 -48.54 -11.80 -23.42
N SER A 57 -48.72 -12.85 -22.60
CA SER A 57 -49.49 -14.04 -22.99
C SER A 57 -50.82 -14.11 -22.22
N PRO A 58 -51.97 -14.34 -22.89
CA PRO A 58 -53.27 -14.28 -22.25
C PRO A 58 -53.44 -15.43 -21.24
N LEU A 59 -53.87 -15.09 -20.03
CA LEU A 59 -54.30 -16.07 -19.03
C LEU A 59 -55.56 -16.78 -19.57
N SER A 60 -55.49 -18.10 -19.77
CA SER A 60 -56.67 -18.92 -20.01
C SER A 60 -57.45 -19.05 -18.70
N LEU A 61 -58.38 -18.13 -18.46
CA LEU A 61 -59.29 -18.17 -17.32
C LEU A 61 -60.59 -18.88 -17.75
N GLN A 62 -61.05 -19.83 -16.95
CA GLN A 62 -62.36 -20.46 -17.19
C GLN A 62 -63.46 -19.64 -16.51
N GLY A 63 -64.47 -19.24 -17.29
CA GLY A 63 -65.66 -18.52 -16.83
C GLY A 63 -65.76 -17.10 -17.40
N ASP A 64 -66.84 -16.82 -18.14
CA ASP A 64 -67.05 -15.58 -18.90
C ASP A 64 -67.02 -14.31 -18.01
N ASP A 65 -67.53 -14.40 -16.78
CA ASP A 65 -67.56 -13.30 -15.80
C ASP A 65 -66.16 -12.98 -15.23
N ILE A 66 -65.30 -13.99 -15.07
CA ILE A 66 -63.91 -13.80 -14.61
C ILE A 66 -63.05 -13.23 -15.74
N GLN A 67 -63.31 -13.66 -16.98
CA GLN A 67 -62.56 -13.20 -18.15
C GLN A 67 -62.84 -11.71 -18.42
N ALA A 68 -64.09 -11.25 -18.32
CA ALA A 68 -64.46 -9.84 -18.43
C ALA A 68 -63.87 -8.98 -17.30
N ARG A 69 -63.90 -9.48 -16.05
CA ARG A 69 -63.33 -8.77 -14.87
C ARG A 69 -61.82 -8.63 -14.96
N VAL A 70 -61.13 -9.68 -15.40
CA VAL A 70 -59.68 -9.63 -15.60
C VAL A 70 -59.31 -8.74 -16.79
N GLN A 71 -60.07 -8.78 -17.89
CA GLN A 71 -59.88 -7.87 -19.03
C GLN A 71 -60.02 -6.40 -18.62
N ASN A 72 -60.96 -6.06 -17.74
CA ASN A 72 -61.15 -4.70 -17.21
C ASN A 72 -59.92 -4.23 -16.38
N VAL A 73 -59.40 -5.09 -15.50
CA VAL A 73 -58.13 -4.82 -14.78
C VAL A 73 -56.94 -4.69 -15.76
N PHE A 74 -56.90 -5.52 -16.82
CA PHE A 74 -55.85 -5.50 -17.85
C PHE A 74 -55.88 -4.26 -18.76
N GLU A 75 -57.06 -3.70 -19.05
CA GLU A 75 -57.24 -2.50 -19.87
C GLU A 75 -56.93 -1.23 -19.06
N ASN A 76 -57.29 -1.19 -17.78
CA ASN A 76 -56.98 -0.08 -16.88
C ASN A 76 -55.49 -0.02 -16.48
N LEU A 77 -54.81 -1.17 -16.37
CA LEU A 77 -53.33 -1.25 -16.27
C LEU A 77 -52.60 -0.80 -17.56
N GLY A 78 -53.34 -0.58 -18.66
CA GLY A 78 -52.81 -0.17 -19.97
C GLY A 78 -52.52 1.34 -20.11
N ASN A 79 -52.74 2.15 -19.08
CA ASN A 79 -52.44 3.58 -19.13
C ASN A 79 -50.91 3.82 -19.13
N LYS A 80 -50.40 4.37 -20.24
CA LYS A 80 -48.96 4.54 -20.52
C LYS A 80 -48.23 5.48 -19.58
N GLU A 81 -48.95 6.30 -18.81
CA GLU A 81 -48.36 7.19 -17.81
C GLU A 81 -47.93 6.45 -16.54
N VAL A 82 -48.44 5.23 -16.30
CA VAL A 82 -48.23 4.48 -15.04
C VAL A 82 -47.50 3.14 -15.27
N CYS A 83 -47.71 2.47 -16.41
CA CYS A 83 -47.10 1.16 -16.72
C CYS A 83 -46.48 1.11 -18.13
N THR A 84 -45.30 0.49 -18.27
CA THR A 84 -44.68 0.21 -19.60
C THR A 84 -44.81 -1.27 -19.95
N LEU A 85 -45.10 -1.60 -21.21
CA LEU A 85 -45.15 -3.00 -21.68
C LEU A 85 -43.75 -3.64 -21.67
N LEU A 86 -43.59 -4.85 -21.10
CA LEU A 86 -42.37 -5.64 -21.29
C LEU A 86 -42.27 -6.11 -22.75
N ARG A 87 -41.08 -6.03 -23.34
CA ARG A 87 -40.82 -6.66 -24.66
C ARG A 87 -40.89 -8.19 -24.50
N SER A 88 -41.43 -8.87 -25.51
CA SER A 88 -41.85 -10.29 -25.49
C SER A 88 -40.72 -11.32 -25.33
N SER A 89 -39.52 -10.93 -24.87
CA SER A 89 -38.35 -11.80 -24.80
C SER A 89 -38.07 -12.39 -23.41
N GLN A 90 -38.89 -12.12 -22.39
CA GLN A 90 -38.81 -12.77 -21.08
C GLN A 90 -39.96 -13.78 -20.93
N VAL A 91 -39.61 -15.04 -20.68
CA VAL A 91 -40.59 -16.11 -20.47
C VAL A 91 -41.13 -16.00 -19.04
N LEU A 92 -42.46 -16.06 -18.89
CA LEU A 92 -43.18 -15.99 -17.60
C LEU A 92 -42.61 -16.95 -16.53
N THR A 93 -41.99 -18.04 -16.97
CA THR A 93 -41.32 -19.05 -16.15
C THR A 93 -39.99 -18.61 -15.52
N GLU A 94 -39.32 -17.59 -16.05
CA GLU A 94 -38.08 -17.06 -15.45
C GLU A 94 -38.37 -16.29 -14.16
N ALA A 95 -39.41 -15.46 -14.15
CA ALA A 95 -39.85 -14.72 -12.97
C ALA A 95 -40.72 -15.58 -12.03
N PHE A 96 -41.53 -16.49 -12.60
CA PHE A 96 -42.41 -17.39 -11.87
C PHE A 96 -42.19 -18.84 -12.31
N PRO A 97 -41.26 -19.59 -11.70
CA PRO A 97 -40.92 -20.96 -12.09
C PRO A 97 -42.09 -21.95 -12.05
N THR A 98 -43.17 -21.62 -11.33
CA THR A 98 -44.39 -22.43 -11.23
C THR A 98 -45.63 -21.55 -11.30
N PRO A 99 -45.98 -21.00 -12.48
CA PRO A 99 -47.10 -20.08 -12.64
C PRO A 99 -48.39 -20.71 -12.14
N GLN A 100 -49.09 -20.06 -11.21
CA GLN A 100 -50.40 -20.52 -10.76
C GLN A 100 -51.46 -20.13 -11.78
N ALA A 101 -52.25 -21.10 -12.25
CA ALA A 101 -53.46 -20.81 -13.01
C ALA A 101 -54.39 -19.91 -12.16
N GLN A 102 -55.13 -19.00 -12.80
CA GLN A 102 -56.09 -18.09 -12.16
C GLN A 102 -55.52 -16.95 -11.29
N HIS A 103 -54.22 -16.67 -11.37
CA HIS A 103 -53.57 -15.54 -10.69
C HIS A 103 -53.08 -14.50 -11.70
N LEU A 104 -53.08 -13.22 -11.32
CA LEU A 104 -52.45 -12.17 -12.10
C LEU A 104 -50.98 -12.02 -11.66
N HIS A 105 -50.06 -12.26 -12.58
CA HIS A 105 -48.62 -12.16 -12.34
C HIS A 105 -48.10 -10.76 -12.64
N VAL A 106 -47.49 -10.12 -11.65
CA VAL A 106 -46.98 -8.73 -11.76
C VAL A 106 -45.50 -8.68 -11.41
N VAL A 107 -44.69 -8.10 -12.29
CA VAL A 107 -43.28 -7.81 -11.98
C VAL A 107 -43.17 -6.36 -11.56
N VAL A 108 -42.53 -6.13 -10.42
CA VAL A 108 -42.32 -4.81 -9.84
C VAL A 108 -40.83 -4.49 -9.92
N GLU A 109 -40.47 -3.45 -10.68
CA GLU A 109 -39.10 -2.96 -10.77
C GLU A 109 -38.96 -1.60 -10.08
N TYR A 110 -37.82 -1.40 -9.44
CA TYR A 110 -37.48 -0.14 -8.79
C TYR A 110 -37.14 0.93 -9.84
N GLY A 111 -37.94 1.98 -9.94
CA GLY A 111 -37.66 3.15 -10.77
C GLY A 111 -36.92 4.21 -9.98
N VAL A 112 -35.77 4.68 -10.47
CA VAL A 112 -35.13 5.90 -9.94
C VAL A 112 -36.06 7.09 -10.25
N PRO A 113 -36.46 7.93 -9.26
CA PRO A 113 -37.24 9.13 -9.53
C PRO A 113 -36.48 10.06 -10.48
N VAL A 114 -37.17 10.57 -11.51
CA VAL A 114 -36.57 11.36 -12.61
C VAL A 114 -36.18 12.79 -12.18
N GLU A 115 -36.49 13.23 -10.95
CA GLU A 115 -36.45 14.66 -10.62
C GLU A 115 -35.21 15.21 -9.89
N ASP A 116 -34.19 14.42 -9.57
CA ASP A 116 -32.99 14.96 -8.88
C ASP A 116 -31.70 14.92 -9.71
N THR A 117 -31.80 15.19 -11.01
CA THR A 117 -30.62 15.26 -11.91
C THR A 117 -29.78 16.54 -11.76
N ARG A 118 -30.07 17.42 -10.80
CA ARG A 118 -29.44 18.75 -10.71
C ARG A 118 -28.46 18.98 -9.56
N THR A 119 -28.24 18.04 -8.63
CA THR A 119 -27.25 18.25 -7.53
C THR A 119 -26.27 17.12 -7.26
N HIS A 120 -26.18 16.10 -8.12
CA HIS A 120 -25.34 14.94 -7.86
C HIS A 120 -23.97 15.05 -8.53
N ARG A 121 -22.93 15.11 -7.69
CA ARG A 121 -21.52 15.04 -8.06
C ARG A 121 -21.28 13.73 -8.84
N ARG A 122 -21.20 13.83 -10.16
CA ARG A 122 -20.88 12.76 -11.12
C ARG A 122 -19.74 11.89 -10.57
N GLN A 123 -19.99 10.60 -10.34
CA GLN A 123 -18.98 9.67 -9.81
C GLN A 123 -18.26 8.85 -10.89
N THR A 124 -18.62 8.98 -12.17
CA THR A 124 -17.67 8.75 -13.27
C THR A 124 -17.00 10.08 -13.64
N SER A 125 -15.85 10.31 -13.06
CA SER A 125 -14.88 11.25 -13.61
C SER A 125 -14.06 10.49 -14.66
N ASN A 126 -13.50 11.18 -15.66
CA ASN A 126 -12.28 10.62 -16.27
C ASN A 126 -11.26 10.44 -15.13
N PRO A 127 -10.35 9.45 -15.18
CA PRO A 127 -9.24 9.44 -14.24
C PRO A 127 -8.52 10.80 -14.28
N PRO A 128 -7.78 11.17 -13.22
CA PRO A 128 -7.02 12.41 -13.19
C PRO A 128 -6.29 12.58 -14.53
N ALA A 129 -6.50 13.73 -15.18
CA ALA A 129 -5.92 13.97 -16.50
C ALA A 129 -4.42 13.76 -16.40
N ARG A 130 -3.86 12.95 -17.30
CA ARG A 130 -2.41 12.76 -17.39
C ARG A 130 -1.77 14.13 -17.46
N GLU A 131 -0.96 14.46 -16.46
CA GLU A 131 -0.18 15.67 -16.54
C GLU A 131 0.93 15.45 -17.56
N SER A 132 1.15 16.44 -18.44
CA SER A 132 2.31 16.46 -19.35
C SER A 132 3.64 16.39 -18.57
N THR A 133 3.56 16.65 -17.27
CA THR A 133 4.63 16.63 -16.27
C THR A 133 4.88 15.27 -15.61
N TRP A 134 4.28 14.17 -16.06
CA TRP A 134 4.58 12.85 -15.47
C TRP A 134 5.69 12.10 -16.22
N CYS A 135 6.39 11.20 -15.50
CA CYS A 135 7.24 10.19 -16.12
C CYS A 135 6.33 9.24 -16.93
N PRO A 136 6.57 9.02 -18.25
CA PRO A 136 5.72 8.20 -19.09
C PRO A 136 5.65 6.73 -18.68
N ARG A 137 6.71 6.19 -18.07
CA ARG A 137 6.79 4.78 -17.64
C ARG A 137 6.44 3.79 -18.76
N LYS A 138 6.86 4.09 -19.99
CA LYS A 138 6.35 3.45 -21.20
C LYS A 138 6.42 1.91 -21.13
N ASP A 139 7.58 1.36 -20.80
CA ASP A 139 7.78 -0.09 -20.68
C ASP A 139 6.86 -0.74 -19.63
N THR A 140 6.75 -0.15 -18.45
CA THR A 140 5.86 -0.62 -17.37
C THR A 140 4.38 -0.58 -17.80
N VAL A 141 3.96 0.49 -18.47
CA VAL A 141 2.57 0.68 -18.95
C VAL A 141 2.24 -0.32 -20.06
N ASP A 142 3.14 -0.50 -21.03
CA ASP A 142 2.95 -1.43 -22.14
C ASP A 142 2.89 -2.87 -21.62
N LYS A 143 3.80 -3.26 -20.71
CA LYS A 143 3.78 -4.59 -20.08
C LYS A 143 2.54 -4.83 -19.22
N LEU A 144 2.08 -3.82 -18.46
CA LEU A 144 0.82 -3.93 -17.71
C LEU A 144 -0.38 -4.09 -18.65
N PHE A 145 -0.40 -3.36 -19.76
CA PHE A 145 -1.44 -3.50 -20.78
C PHE A 145 -1.46 -4.91 -21.40
N GLU A 146 -0.29 -5.47 -21.72
CA GLU A 146 -0.15 -6.85 -22.19
C GLU A 146 -0.64 -7.87 -21.14
N GLN A 147 -0.24 -7.70 -19.88
CA GLN A 147 -0.66 -8.56 -18.77
C GLN A 147 -2.18 -8.54 -18.59
N VAL A 148 -2.80 -7.37 -18.66
CA VAL A 148 -4.28 -7.22 -18.60
C VAL A 148 -4.94 -7.91 -19.78
N SER A 149 -4.39 -7.75 -20.98
CA SER A 149 -4.90 -8.39 -22.20
C SER A 149 -4.85 -9.92 -22.09
N HIS A 150 -3.76 -10.46 -21.54
CA HIS A 150 -3.53 -11.89 -21.41
C HIS A 150 -4.38 -12.53 -20.29
N HIS A 151 -4.42 -11.92 -19.11
CA HIS A 151 -5.06 -12.51 -17.92
C HIS A 151 -6.53 -12.12 -17.72
N GLY A 152 -7.01 -11.06 -18.37
CA GLY A 152 -8.39 -10.56 -18.25
C GLY A 152 -8.71 -9.88 -16.92
N LEU A 153 -8.05 -10.25 -15.84
CA LEU A 153 -8.13 -9.60 -14.53
C LEU A 153 -6.73 -9.47 -13.94
N VAL A 154 -6.33 -8.24 -13.59
CA VAL A 154 -5.04 -7.95 -12.95
C VAL A 154 -5.26 -7.12 -11.69
N GLN A 155 -4.52 -7.46 -10.64
CA GLN A 155 -4.49 -6.70 -9.39
C GLN A 155 -3.14 -6.02 -9.22
N VAL A 156 -3.16 -4.71 -8.98
CA VAL A 156 -1.99 -3.88 -8.70
C VAL A 156 -2.06 -3.43 -7.24
N ARG A 157 -1.14 -3.89 -6.39
CA ARG A 157 -1.10 -3.56 -4.95
C ARG A 157 0.16 -2.79 -4.60
N GLY A 158 0.01 -1.81 -3.72
CA GLY A 158 1.16 -1.13 -3.12
C GLY A 158 0.72 -0.11 -2.09
N THR A 159 1.64 0.30 -1.22
CA THR A 159 1.41 1.33 -0.20
C THR A 159 0.94 2.66 -0.80
N PRO A 160 0.30 3.54 -0.02
CA PRO A 160 -0.06 4.88 -0.47
C PRO A 160 1.14 5.65 -1.03
N ALA A 161 0.86 6.57 -1.97
CA ALA A 161 1.88 7.36 -2.67
C ALA A 161 2.94 6.58 -3.50
N SER A 162 2.75 5.28 -3.73
CA SER A 162 3.62 4.46 -4.62
C SER A 162 3.39 4.70 -6.13
N GLY A 163 2.49 5.62 -6.52
CA GLY A 163 2.21 5.94 -7.92
C GLY A 163 1.09 5.12 -8.59
N LYS A 164 0.27 4.39 -7.81
CA LYS A 164 -0.87 3.59 -8.30
C LYS A 164 -1.82 4.37 -9.20
N SER A 165 -2.43 5.45 -8.69
CA SER A 165 -3.38 6.27 -9.45
C SER A 165 -2.73 6.92 -10.68
N SER A 166 -1.44 7.26 -10.60
CA SER A 166 -0.68 7.76 -11.76
C SER A 166 -0.49 6.69 -12.83
N LEU A 167 -0.13 5.46 -12.43
CA LEU A 167 -0.02 4.32 -13.33
C LEU A 167 -1.37 3.95 -13.95
N LEU A 168 -2.47 4.03 -13.19
CA LEU A 168 -3.83 3.86 -13.69
C LEU A 168 -4.13 4.86 -14.81
N ALA A 169 -3.87 6.16 -14.59
CA ALA A 169 -4.13 7.17 -15.61
C ALA A 169 -3.25 7.02 -16.85
N LEU A 170 -2.00 6.56 -16.70
CA LEU A 170 -1.13 6.22 -17.84
C LEU A 170 -1.66 4.99 -18.61
N LEU A 171 -2.10 3.95 -17.90
CA LEU A 171 -2.73 2.78 -18.51
C LEU A 171 -4.03 3.14 -19.23
N TYR A 172 -4.88 3.99 -18.63
CA TYR A 172 -6.09 4.52 -19.25
C TYR A 172 -5.76 5.23 -20.57
N ALA A 173 -4.76 6.11 -20.57
CA ALA A 173 -4.33 6.81 -21.78
C ALA A 173 -3.77 5.86 -22.85
N ARG A 174 -3.12 4.76 -22.46
CA ARG A 174 -2.65 3.72 -23.37
C ARG A 174 -3.80 2.91 -23.96
N ILE A 175 -4.80 2.55 -23.15
CA ILE A 175 -6.00 1.81 -23.60
C ILE A 175 -6.77 2.63 -24.64
N LEU A 176 -6.90 3.95 -24.45
CA LEU A 176 -7.61 4.81 -25.40
C LEU A 176 -6.93 4.91 -26.79
N GLN A 177 -5.72 4.39 -26.95
CA GLN A 177 -5.07 4.27 -28.25
C GLN A 177 -5.50 3.02 -29.04
N GLU A 178 -6.21 2.10 -28.40
CA GLU A 178 -6.74 0.89 -29.03
C GLU A 178 -8.06 1.16 -29.75
N ASP A 179 -8.27 0.46 -30.85
CA ASP A 179 -9.52 0.53 -31.59
C ASP A 179 -10.65 -0.24 -30.87
N LYS A 180 -11.87 0.28 -30.95
CA LYS A 180 -13.10 -0.39 -30.45
C LYS A 180 -13.01 -0.77 -28.97
N VAL A 181 -12.56 0.17 -28.13
CA VAL A 181 -12.56 -0.02 -26.67
C VAL A 181 -13.65 0.78 -25.97
N GLU A 182 -14.17 0.21 -24.88
CA GLU A 182 -14.99 0.91 -23.89
C GLU A 182 -14.27 0.92 -22.56
N VAL A 183 -14.10 2.07 -21.92
CA VAL A 183 -13.40 2.15 -20.64
C VAL A 183 -14.32 2.73 -19.57
N PHE A 184 -14.46 1.99 -18.46
CA PHE A 184 -15.14 2.41 -17.24
C PHE A 184 -14.10 2.64 -16.16
N TYR A 185 -14.18 3.79 -15.51
CA TYR A 185 -13.30 4.14 -14.39
C TYR A 185 -14.13 4.40 -13.14
N TYR A 186 -13.68 3.83 -12.03
CA TYR A 186 -14.23 4.04 -10.69
C TYR A 186 -13.10 4.50 -9.77
N GLY A 187 -13.15 5.74 -9.28
CA GLY A 187 -12.17 6.23 -8.30
C GLY A 187 -12.29 5.60 -6.91
N SER A 188 -13.46 5.04 -6.61
CA SER A 188 -13.74 4.21 -5.44
C SER A 188 -15.01 3.41 -5.70
N TRP A 189 -15.14 2.22 -5.13
CA TRP A 189 -16.38 1.44 -5.25
C TRP A 189 -17.52 2.07 -4.42
N PRO A 190 -18.76 2.13 -4.93
CA PRO A 190 -19.90 2.63 -4.17
C PRO A 190 -20.07 1.87 -2.85
N SER A 191 -20.36 2.60 -1.76
CA SER A 191 -20.51 2.02 -0.43
C SER A 191 -21.63 0.97 -0.37
N GLU A 192 -21.45 -0.08 0.43
CA GLU A 192 -22.48 -1.08 0.74
C GLU A 192 -23.78 -0.42 1.25
N LYS A 193 -23.63 0.59 2.10
CA LYS A 193 -24.75 1.35 2.71
C LYS A 193 -25.51 2.23 1.73
N ASP A 194 -25.05 2.34 0.48
CA ASP A 194 -25.75 3.13 -0.54
C ASP A 194 -26.96 2.35 -1.05
N VAL A 195 -28.12 2.62 -0.45
CA VAL A 195 -29.41 1.98 -0.76
C VAL A 195 -29.86 2.13 -2.22
N ARG A 196 -29.19 3.00 -3.01
CA ARG A 196 -29.48 3.16 -4.43
C ARG A 196 -29.08 1.92 -5.24
N TYR A 197 -28.13 1.13 -4.76
CA TYR A 197 -27.59 0.00 -5.51
C TYR A 197 -27.72 -1.30 -4.74
N HIS A 198 -28.49 -2.23 -5.27
CA HIS A 198 -28.75 -3.50 -4.59
C HIS A 198 -27.82 -4.63 -5.07
N ASN A 199 -27.14 -4.45 -6.21
CA ASN A 199 -26.18 -5.40 -6.76
C ASN A 199 -25.08 -4.67 -7.56
N TRP A 200 -24.03 -5.40 -7.93
CA TRP A 200 -22.91 -4.83 -8.67
C TRP A 200 -23.31 -4.32 -10.05
N GLN A 201 -24.31 -4.92 -10.71
CA GLN A 201 -24.79 -4.46 -12.02
C GLN A 201 -25.35 -3.03 -11.92
N MET A 202 -26.14 -2.75 -10.89
CA MET A 202 -26.67 -1.41 -10.62
C MET A 202 -25.56 -0.42 -10.26
N ARG A 203 -24.54 -0.86 -9.50
CA ARG A 203 -23.36 -0.03 -9.18
C ARG A 203 -22.57 0.33 -10.44
N LEU A 204 -22.51 -0.56 -11.43
CA LEU A 204 -21.89 -0.30 -12.72
C LEU A 204 -22.74 0.56 -13.67
N GLN A 205 -24.06 0.60 -13.45
CA GLN A 205 -25.01 1.38 -14.26
C GLN A 205 -25.12 2.84 -13.82
N THR A 206 -24.26 3.29 -12.90
CA THR A 206 -24.31 4.61 -12.27
C THR A 206 -24.30 5.78 -13.27
N ASP A 207 -23.65 5.63 -14.43
CA ASP A 207 -23.56 6.71 -15.45
C ASP A 207 -23.71 6.25 -16.93
N LYS A 208 -23.63 4.94 -17.22
CA LYS A 208 -23.89 4.36 -18.56
C LYS A 208 -24.63 3.04 -18.41
N PRO A 209 -25.62 2.71 -19.26
CA PRO A 209 -26.25 1.40 -19.20
C PRO A 209 -25.20 0.33 -19.51
N TRP A 210 -24.93 -0.52 -18.52
CA TRP A 210 -24.14 -1.74 -18.68
C TRP A 210 -24.90 -2.69 -19.63
N THR A 211 -24.69 -2.51 -20.93
CA THR A 211 -25.25 -3.34 -22.00
C THR A 211 -24.24 -4.40 -22.42
N VAL A 212 -24.73 -5.44 -23.11
CA VAL A 212 -23.86 -6.40 -23.79
C VAL A 212 -22.97 -5.62 -24.76
N SER A 213 -21.66 -5.83 -24.66
CA SER A 213 -20.70 -5.16 -25.53
C SER A 213 -21.00 -5.52 -27.00
N PRO A 214 -21.00 -4.54 -27.91
CA PRO A 214 -21.09 -4.82 -29.34
C PRO A 214 -20.04 -5.87 -29.76
N PRO A 215 -20.34 -6.75 -30.74
CA PRO A 215 -19.37 -7.72 -31.23
C PRO A 215 -18.06 -7.06 -31.65
N GLY A 216 -16.93 -7.58 -31.14
CA GLY A 216 -15.60 -7.05 -31.43
C GLY A 216 -15.17 -5.80 -30.65
N MET A 217 -15.96 -5.38 -29.63
CA MET A 217 -15.57 -4.31 -28.71
C MET A 217 -14.93 -4.89 -27.44
N THR A 218 -13.81 -4.32 -26.97
CA THR A 218 -13.17 -4.70 -25.70
C THR A 218 -13.53 -3.70 -24.60
N ARG A 219 -14.09 -4.18 -23.50
CA ARG A 219 -14.46 -3.39 -22.33
C ARG A 219 -13.41 -3.50 -21.23
N TYR A 220 -12.91 -2.36 -20.78
CA TYR A 220 -12.01 -2.22 -19.64
C TYR A 220 -12.77 -1.65 -18.44
N VAL A 221 -12.59 -2.24 -17.27
CA VAL A 221 -13.07 -1.72 -15.98
C VAL A 221 -11.86 -1.47 -15.09
N LEU A 222 -11.56 -0.20 -14.85
CA LEU A 222 -10.48 0.25 -13.99
C LEU A 222 -11.07 0.72 -12.66
N ILE A 223 -10.65 0.11 -11.56
CA ILE A 223 -11.11 0.47 -10.22
C ILE A 223 -9.90 0.93 -9.41
N ASP A 224 -9.88 2.22 -9.06
CA ASP A 224 -8.97 2.77 -8.06
C ASP A 224 -9.53 2.54 -6.65
N GLU A 225 -8.63 2.48 -5.67
CA GLU A 225 -8.93 2.10 -4.28
C GLU A 225 -9.80 0.83 -4.17
N ALA A 226 -9.54 -0.15 -5.02
CA ALA A 226 -10.35 -1.35 -5.22
C ALA A 226 -10.46 -2.26 -3.99
N GLN A 227 -9.68 -2.03 -2.92
CA GLN A 227 -9.95 -2.66 -1.62
C GLN A 227 -11.34 -2.33 -1.07
N SER A 228 -11.97 -1.22 -1.51
CA SER A 228 -13.35 -0.88 -1.15
C SER A 228 -14.38 -1.83 -1.77
N THR A 229 -13.97 -2.77 -2.62
CA THR A 229 -14.82 -3.83 -3.20
C THR A 229 -14.83 -5.12 -2.39
N TYR A 230 -13.98 -5.28 -1.35
CA TYR A 230 -13.79 -6.58 -0.68
C TYR A 230 -15.06 -7.14 0.00
N TRP A 231 -16.03 -6.29 0.30
CA TRP A 231 -17.33 -6.71 0.84
C TRP A 231 -18.33 -7.15 -0.24
N ASP A 232 -18.14 -6.76 -1.52
CA ASP A 232 -19.07 -7.03 -2.61
C ASP A 232 -18.82 -8.43 -3.20
N ILE A 233 -19.14 -9.46 -2.42
CA ILE A 233 -18.88 -10.87 -2.78
C ILE A 233 -19.46 -11.24 -4.17
N PRO A 234 -20.69 -10.82 -4.54
CA PRO A 234 -21.22 -11.08 -5.89
C PRO A 234 -20.37 -10.49 -7.01
N LEU A 235 -19.82 -9.27 -6.86
CA LEU A 235 -18.90 -8.68 -7.84
C LEU A 235 -17.68 -9.59 -8.09
N TRP A 236 -17.07 -10.10 -7.00
CA TRP A 236 -15.91 -10.99 -7.07
C TRP A 236 -16.27 -12.35 -7.69
N ASN A 237 -17.42 -12.92 -7.30
CA ASN A 237 -17.86 -14.24 -7.73
C ASN A 237 -18.44 -14.28 -9.14
N GLU A 238 -18.98 -13.17 -9.65
CA GLU A 238 -19.63 -13.12 -10.95
C GLU A 238 -18.76 -12.40 -11.96
N LEU A 239 -18.58 -11.08 -11.82
CA LEU A 239 -17.91 -10.26 -12.83
C LEU A 239 -16.41 -10.58 -12.91
N PHE A 240 -15.70 -10.56 -11.79
CA PHE A 240 -14.24 -10.72 -11.78
C PHE A 240 -13.82 -12.14 -12.18
N LYS A 241 -14.53 -13.17 -11.71
CA LYS A 241 -14.34 -14.55 -12.21
C LYS A 241 -14.60 -14.68 -13.70
N THR A 242 -15.63 -13.99 -14.23
CA THR A 242 -15.93 -14.00 -15.67
C THR A 242 -14.80 -13.37 -16.47
N ALA A 243 -14.28 -12.22 -16.03
CA ALA A 243 -13.15 -11.54 -16.65
C ALA A 243 -11.90 -12.43 -16.68
N GLN A 244 -11.62 -13.15 -15.59
CA GLN A 244 -10.49 -14.07 -15.50
C GLN A 244 -10.62 -15.28 -16.43
N ARG A 245 -11.78 -15.94 -16.48
CA ARG A 245 -11.95 -17.23 -17.19
C ARG A 245 -12.06 -17.11 -18.69
N LEU A 246 -12.78 -16.08 -19.16
CA LEU A 246 -13.18 -16.05 -20.57
C LEU A 246 -12.10 -15.50 -21.49
N HIS A 247 -11.00 -14.95 -20.94
CA HIS A 247 -9.95 -14.21 -21.69
C HIS A 247 -10.52 -13.24 -22.74
N GLY A 248 -11.79 -12.85 -22.58
CA GLY A 248 -12.65 -12.35 -23.65
C GLY A 248 -12.57 -10.84 -23.78
N SER A 249 -13.66 -10.24 -24.24
CA SER A 249 -13.75 -8.79 -24.40
C SER A 249 -13.78 -8.01 -23.08
N LEU A 250 -14.00 -8.65 -21.92
CA LEU A 250 -14.00 -7.96 -20.62
C LEU A 250 -12.61 -8.05 -19.97
N LYS A 251 -12.04 -6.88 -19.64
CA LYS A 251 -10.77 -6.70 -18.95
C LYS A 251 -10.97 -5.87 -17.68
N VAL A 252 -10.41 -6.31 -16.56
CA VAL A 252 -10.57 -5.67 -15.25
C VAL A 252 -9.21 -5.41 -14.63
N VAL A 253 -9.01 -4.21 -14.08
CA VAL A 253 -7.78 -3.84 -13.38
C VAL A 253 -8.14 -3.23 -12.02
N LEU A 254 -7.60 -3.82 -10.96
CA LEU A 254 -7.87 -3.44 -9.57
C LEU A 254 -6.62 -2.79 -8.97
N PHE A 255 -6.67 -1.49 -8.67
CA PHE A 255 -5.59 -0.81 -7.94
C PHE A 255 -5.94 -0.76 -6.46
N CYS A 256 -5.17 -1.44 -5.61
CA CYS A 256 -5.44 -1.56 -4.18
C CYS A 256 -4.30 -0.98 -3.34
N SER A 257 -4.66 -0.33 -2.22
CA SER A 257 -3.68 0.12 -1.22
C SER A 257 -3.26 -0.99 -0.25
N TYR A 258 -4.15 -1.96 0.02
CA TYR A 258 -3.87 -3.17 0.81
C TYR A 258 -4.72 -4.35 0.29
N GLY A 259 -4.41 -5.57 0.74
CA GLY A 259 -5.19 -6.77 0.38
C GLY A 259 -4.43 -8.05 0.70
N SER A 260 -5.08 -9.21 0.58
CA SER A 260 -4.42 -10.49 0.82
C SER A 260 -3.23 -10.72 -0.14
N PRO A 261 -2.02 -11.01 0.38
CA PRO A 261 -0.89 -11.39 -0.46
C PRO A 261 -1.02 -12.81 -1.00
N GLY A 262 -1.82 -13.67 -0.35
CA GLY A 262 -2.08 -15.04 -0.77
C GLY A 262 -2.93 -15.13 -2.03
N VAL A 263 -2.99 -16.31 -2.64
CA VAL A 263 -3.63 -16.55 -3.95
C VAL A 263 -5.10 -16.13 -4.03
N LYS A 264 -5.80 -16.04 -2.89
CA LYS A 264 -7.15 -15.50 -2.77
C LYS A 264 -7.12 -14.05 -2.28
N PRO A 265 -7.53 -13.05 -3.09
CA PRO A 265 -7.55 -11.64 -2.68
C PRO A 265 -8.59 -11.34 -1.59
N VAL A 266 -9.72 -12.04 -1.64
CA VAL A 266 -10.81 -12.00 -0.66
C VAL A 266 -11.14 -13.46 -0.31
N ASP A 267 -11.21 -13.77 0.98
CA ASP A 267 -11.60 -15.09 1.46
C ASP A 267 -12.94 -14.96 2.19
N TYR A 268 -13.87 -15.86 1.88
CA TYR A 268 -15.21 -15.91 2.45
C TYR A 268 -15.63 -17.37 2.69
N PRO A 269 -16.49 -17.63 3.69
CA PRO A 269 -16.89 -18.99 4.05
C PRO A 269 -17.69 -19.69 2.94
N ALA A 270 -17.64 -21.03 2.95
CA ALA A 270 -18.18 -21.91 1.90
C ALA A 270 -19.66 -21.70 1.45
N PRO A 271 -20.63 -21.22 2.27
CA PRO A 271 -21.98 -20.96 1.73
C PRO A 271 -22.02 -19.80 0.72
N GLU A 272 -21.00 -18.94 0.67
CA GLU A 272 -20.93 -17.76 -0.19
C GLU A 272 -20.21 -18.04 -1.53
N GLY A 273 -19.80 -19.29 -1.77
CA GLY A 273 -19.17 -19.77 -3.00
C GLY A 273 -17.65 -19.96 -2.90
N THR A 274 -17.03 -20.50 -3.96
CA THR A 274 -15.57 -20.70 -4.01
C THR A 274 -14.86 -19.36 -4.25
N PRO A 275 -13.94 -18.90 -3.38
CA PRO A 275 -13.22 -17.65 -3.60
C PRO A 275 -12.50 -17.57 -4.94
N LEU A 276 -12.42 -16.38 -5.53
CA LEU A 276 -11.60 -16.13 -6.71
C LEU A 276 -10.11 -16.32 -6.35
N THR A 277 -9.41 -17.11 -7.14
CA THR A 277 -7.96 -17.30 -7.03
C THR A 277 -7.27 -16.50 -8.11
N LEU A 278 -6.41 -15.55 -7.76
CA LEU A 278 -5.58 -14.79 -8.69
C LEU A 278 -4.18 -15.42 -8.79
N PRO A 279 -3.73 -15.85 -9.98
CA PRO A 279 -2.39 -16.36 -10.16
C PRO A 279 -1.32 -15.28 -9.93
N PRO A 280 -0.07 -15.65 -9.58
CA PRO A 280 1.01 -14.69 -9.35
C PRO A 280 1.25 -13.73 -10.53
N GLU A 281 1.09 -14.23 -11.75
CA GLU A 281 1.29 -13.47 -12.99
C GLU A 281 0.16 -12.47 -13.26
N SER A 282 -0.95 -12.50 -12.51
CA SER A 282 -1.99 -11.46 -12.56
C SER A 282 -1.86 -10.45 -11.42
N ARG A 283 -0.72 -10.43 -10.72
CA ARG A 283 -0.46 -9.55 -9.57
C ARG A 283 0.78 -8.70 -9.81
N VAL A 284 0.63 -7.41 -9.54
CA VAL A 284 1.72 -6.43 -9.54
C VAL A 284 1.87 -5.91 -8.12
N SER A 285 3.10 -5.90 -7.59
CA SER A 285 3.43 -5.41 -6.24
C SER A 285 4.27 -4.13 -6.33
N LEU A 286 4.80 -3.66 -5.20
CA LEU A 286 5.74 -2.53 -5.15
C LEU A 286 6.98 -2.80 -6.00
N ARG A 287 7.59 -3.97 -5.80
CA ARG A 287 8.77 -4.42 -6.54
C ARG A 287 8.35 -5.34 -7.69
N PRO A 288 9.18 -5.44 -8.75
CA PRO A 288 8.91 -6.35 -9.86
C PRO A 288 8.70 -7.79 -9.37
N SER A 289 7.61 -8.42 -9.83
CA SER A 289 7.41 -9.86 -9.68
C SER A 289 8.12 -10.62 -10.81
N ALA A 290 7.90 -11.93 -10.92
CA ALA A 290 8.41 -12.74 -12.04
C ALA A 290 7.98 -12.21 -13.43
N SER A 291 6.87 -11.45 -13.52
CA SER A 291 6.45 -10.79 -14.77
C SER A 291 7.28 -9.56 -15.13
N GLY A 292 8.18 -9.11 -14.24
CA GLY A 292 9.06 -7.96 -14.46
C GLY A 292 8.41 -6.59 -14.29
N ILE A 293 7.18 -6.51 -13.77
CA ILE A 293 6.43 -5.25 -13.56
C ILE A 293 6.31 -4.95 -12.07
N GLY A 294 6.60 -3.71 -11.67
CA GLY A 294 6.46 -3.20 -10.31
C GLY A 294 6.00 -1.75 -10.26
N LEU A 295 5.44 -1.32 -9.12
CA LEU A 295 4.98 0.06 -8.93
C LEU A 295 6.10 1.06 -8.70
N CYS A 296 7.15 0.69 -7.96
CA CYS A 296 8.31 1.56 -7.78
C CYS A 296 9.02 1.80 -9.11
N PHE A 297 9.65 2.96 -9.25
CA PHE A 297 10.44 3.26 -10.44
C PHE A 297 11.62 2.29 -10.57
N THR A 298 11.76 1.74 -11.78
CA THR A 298 13.05 1.18 -12.19
C THR A 298 14.09 2.28 -12.26
N ARG A 299 15.38 1.91 -12.29
CA ARG A 299 16.45 2.89 -12.41
C ARG A 299 16.34 3.74 -13.68
N ALA A 300 15.88 3.15 -14.78
CA ALA A 300 15.63 3.86 -16.04
C ALA A 300 14.49 4.88 -15.92
N GLU A 301 13.36 4.47 -15.33
CA GLU A 301 12.22 5.38 -15.08
C GLU A 301 12.59 6.52 -14.13
N TYR A 302 13.37 6.23 -13.09
CA TYR A 302 13.87 7.25 -12.18
C TYR A 302 14.78 8.27 -12.89
N ASN A 303 15.69 7.81 -13.73
CA ASN A 303 16.55 8.71 -14.51
C ASN A 303 15.72 9.57 -15.47
N GLU A 304 14.71 9.01 -16.14
CA GLU A 304 13.78 9.77 -16.99
C GLU A 304 12.99 10.80 -16.17
N PHE A 305 12.49 10.42 -14.98
CA PHE A 305 11.87 11.34 -14.03
C PHE A 305 12.79 12.52 -13.68
N CYS A 306 14.06 12.24 -13.33
CA CYS A 306 15.04 13.27 -12.98
C CYS A 306 15.29 14.24 -14.15
N GLN A 307 15.51 13.72 -15.35
CA GLN A 307 15.71 14.52 -16.56
C GLN A 307 14.53 15.45 -16.82
N LEU A 308 13.31 14.91 -16.70
CA LEU A 308 12.11 15.69 -16.87
C LEU A 308 11.94 16.75 -15.78
N ALA A 309 12.27 16.42 -14.52
CA ALA A 309 12.23 17.38 -13.41
C ALA A 309 13.20 18.55 -13.64
N SER A 310 14.42 18.27 -14.12
CA SER A 310 15.42 19.27 -14.50
C SER A 310 14.96 20.20 -15.61
N MET A 311 14.28 19.67 -16.63
CA MET A 311 13.74 20.45 -17.75
C MET A 311 12.55 21.34 -17.34
N ARG A 312 11.72 20.88 -16.40
CA ARG A 312 10.41 21.51 -16.09
C ARG A 312 10.49 22.63 -15.06
N GLN A 313 11.32 22.51 -14.03
CA GLN A 313 11.32 23.45 -12.90
C GLN A 313 12.34 24.59 -13.04
N ASN A 314 12.89 24.83 -14.24
CA ASN A 314 13.99 25.78 -14.47
C ASN A 314 15.14 25.58 -13.47
N ARG A 315 15.94 24.51 -13.70
CA ARG A 315 17.25 24.25 -13.08
C ARG A 315 17.26 23.45 -11.78
N ILE A 316 16.47 22.38 -11.63
CA ILE A 316 16.89 21.33 -10.68
C ILE A 316 18.12 20.67 -11.29
N VAL A 317 19.29 20.97 -10.74
CA VAL A 317 20.54 20.32 -11.09
C VAL A 317 20.97 19.58 -9.85
N LEU A 318 20.76 18.27 -9.82
CA LEU A 318 21.35 17.39 -8.83
C LEU A 318 22.57 16.72 -9.48
N ALA A 319 23.67 16.61 -8.75
CA ALA A 319 24.78 15.78 -9.20
C ALA A 319 24.39 14.29 -9.14
N GLN A 320 25.13 13.48 -9.89
CA GLN A 320 24.79 12.07 -10.10
C GLN A 320 24.84 11.26 -8.80
N ASP A 321 25.80 11.56 -7.92
CA ASP A 321 25.97 10.93 -6.61
C ASP A 321 24.76 11.13 -5.69
N LEU A 322 24.21 12.34 -5.62
CA LEU A 322 23.00 12.62 -4.85
C LEU A 322 21.78 11.93 -5.48
N MET A 323 21.67 11.93 -6.80
CA MET A 323 20.59 11.18 -7.48
C MET A 323 20.67 9.68 -7.18
N ASP A 324 21.87 9.11 -7.12
CA ASP A 324 22.10 7.71 -6.80
C ASP A 324 21.74 7.39 -5.35
N ALA A 325 22.11 8.28 -4.42
CA ALA A 325 21.75 8.17 -3.02
C ALA A 325 20.22 8.22 -2.82
N LEU A 326 19.53 9.18 -3.43
CA LEU A 326 18.07 9.31 -3.36
C LEU A 326 17.35 8.08 -3.93
N TYR A 327 17.82 7.52 -5.04
CA TYR A 327 17.24 6.28 -5.58
C TYR A 327 17.39 5.12 -4.60
N THR A 328 18.57 5.00 -3.99
CA THR A 328 18.89 3.97 -3.00
C THR A 328 17.99 4.08 -1.76
N TRP A 329 17.89 5.26 -1.15
CA TRP A 329 17.08 5.49 0.05
C TRP A 329 15.57 5.27 -0.16
N THR A 330 15.10 5.56 -1.36
CA THR A 330 13.68 5.45 -1.71
C THR A 330 13.32 4.12 -2.37
N SER A 331 14.31 3.36 -2.83
CA SER A 331 14.11 2.14 -3.62
C SER A 331 13.13 2.34 -4.78
N GLY A 332 13.15 3.52 -5.42
CA GLY A 332 12.21 3.85 -6.50
C GLY A 332 10.81 4.27 -6.06
N HIS A 333 10.52 4.39 -4.75
CA HIS A 333 9.18 4.74 -4.27
C HIS A 333 8.79 6.17 -4.68
N VAL A 334 7.83 6.29 -5.61
CA VAL A 334 7.51 7.53 -6.34
C VAL A 334 7.24 8.70 -5.42
N GLY A 335 6.34 8.57 -4.44
CA GLY A 335 6.00 9.66 -3.53
C GLY A 335 7.15 10.09 -2.61
N MET A 336 8.08 9.18 -2.30
CA MET A 336 9.26 9.53 -1.49
C MET A 336 10.26 10.32 -2.32
N ILE A 337 10.49 9.88 -3.56
CA ILE A 337 11.33 10.59 -4.53
C ILE A 337 10.80 12.01 -4.75
N GLU A 338 9.52 12.15 -5.09
CA GLU A 338 8.90 13.44 -5.37
C GLU A 338 9.03 14.39 -4.18
N THR A 339 8.81 13.89 -2.97
CA THR A 339 8.90 14.70 -1.75
C THR A 339 10.33 15.11 -1.42
N LEU A 340 11.32 14.22 -1.54
CA LEU A 340 12.73 14.57 -1.32
C LEU A 340 13.25 15.55 -2.37
N PHE A 341 12.83 15.40 -3.63
CA PHE A 341 13.13 16.38 -4.67
C PHE A 341 12.54 17.75 -4.31
N ALA A 342 11.28 17.81 -3.92
CA ALA A 342 10.64 19.06 -3.50
C ALA A 342 11.36 19.71 -2.31
N PHE A 343 11.78 18.91 -1.33
CA PHE A 343 12.57 19.36 -0.19
C PHE A 343 13.90 20.00 -0.63
N LEU A 344 14.68 19.30 -1.46
CA LEU A 344 15.95 19.79 -2.00
C LEU A 344 15.78 21.09 -2.79
N VAL A 345 14.76 21.18 -3.63
CA VAL A 345 14.45 22.38 -4.40
C VAL A 345 14.07 23.55 -3.51
N GLN A 346 13.34 23.30 -2.43
CA GLN A 346 12.99 24.34 -1.46
C GLN A 346 14.23 24.88 -0.76
N LYS A 347 15.16 23.99 -0.38
CA LYS A 347 16.37 24.34 0.39
C LYS A 347 17.45 25.00 -0.46
N HIS A 348 17.74 24.44 -1.63
CA HIS A 348 18.83 24.90 -2.51
C HIS A 348 18.35 25.71 -3.71
N ARG A 349 17.21 26.41 -3.58
CA ARG A 349 16.58 27.11 -4.70
C ARG A 349 17.51 28.14 -5.34
N LYS A 350 18.40 28.77 -4.57
CA LYS A 350 19.29 29.84 -5.04
C LYS A 350 20.45 29.26 -5.86
N GLU A 351 21.07 28.21 -5.35
CA GLU A 351 22.18 27.46 -5.93
C GLU A 351 21.73 26.83 -7.25
N MET A 352 20.60 26.12 -7.21
CA MET A 352 19.96 25.53 -8.38
C MET A 352 19.64 26.58 -9.45
N ARG A 353 19.10 27.74 -9.06
CA ARG A 353 18.87 28.85 -9.99
C ARG A 353 20.15 29.43 -10.56
N ALA A 354 21.26 29.40 -9.84
CA ALA A 354 22.56 29.81 -10.37
C ALA A 354 23.16 28.77 -11.35
N GLY A 355 22.54 27.60 -11.49
CA GLY A 355 23.04 26.49 -12.31
C GLY A 355 24.07 25.61 -11.60
N SER A 356 24.25 25.80 -10.29
CA SER A 356 25.16 24.98 -9.49
C SER A 356 24.45 23.67 -9.10
N PRO A 357 25.01 22.50 -9.48
CA PRO A 357 24.48 21.22 -9.02
C PRO A 357 24.60 21.10 -7.50
N VAL A 358 23.56 20.57 -6.86
CA VAL A 358 23.65 20.10 -5.47
C VAL A 358 24.14 18.66 -5.50
N ASP A 359 25.28 18.41 -4.87
CA ASP A 359 25.89 17.08 -4.76
C ASP A 359 25.64 16.45 -3.39
N LEU A 360 26.08 15.21 -3.23
CA LEU A 360 25.85 14.47 -1.99
C LEU A 360 26.64 15.08 -0.82
N ALA A 361 27.82 15.66 -1.09
CA ALA A 361 28.61 16.35 -0.09
C ALA A 361 27.89 17.60 0.45
N ALA A 362 27.28 18.40 -0.41
CA ALA A 362 26.47 19.56 -0.03
C ALA A 362 25.25 19.15 0.80
N TRP A 363 24.58 18.05 0.43
CA TRP A 363 23.49 17.49 1.24
C TRP A 363 23.95 17.12 2.67
N TYR A 364 25.16 16.59 2.80
CA TYR A 364 25.72 16.29 4.12
C TYR A 364 26.10 17.56 4.88
N GLN A 365 26.71 18.54 4.22
CA GLN A 365 27.09 19.82 4.84
C GLN A 365 25.89 20.63 5.35
N ASP A 366 24.72 20.45 4.77
CA ASP A 366 23.49 21.09 5.25
C ASP A 366 23.02 20.56 6.61
N ASN A 367 23.50 19.38 7.03
CA ASN A 367 23.30 18.81 8.37
C ASN A 367 21.84 18.63 8.79
N TYR A 368 20.93 18.35 7.87
CA TYR A 368 19.55 18.05 8.26
C TYR A 368 19.54 16.81 9.16
N THR A 369 18.95 16.91 10.35
CA THR A 369 18.62 15.70 11.11
C THR A 369 17.62 14.88 10.29
N PHE A 370 17.66 13.55 10.39
CA PHE A 370 16.63 12.78 9.69
C PHE A 370 15.23 13.04 10.29
N GLY A 371 15.13 13.44 11.57
CA GLY A 371 13.89 13.94 12.16
C GLY A 371 13.29 15.15 11.41
N GLU A 372 14.11 16.09 10.91
CA GLU A 372 13.64 17.20 10.07
C GLU A 372 13.16 16.73 8.70
N VAL A 373 13.90 15.82 8.07
CA VAL A 373 13.49 15.22 6.79
C VAL A 373 12.17 14.47 6.96
N SER A 374 12.04 13.67 8.03
CA SER A 374 10.82 12.93 8.39
C SER A 374 9.61 13.84 8.55
N LYS A 375 9.74 14.98 9.25
CA LYS A 375 8.66 15.98 9.37
C LYS A 375 8.21 16.51 8.01
N HIS A 376 9.14 16.76 7.09
CA HIS A 376 8.79 17.19 5.74
C HIS A 376 8.10 16.08 4.95
N LEU A 377 8.56 14.83 5.07
CA LEU A 377 7.92 13.67 4.46
C LEU A 377 6.46 13.52 4.92
N GLN A 378 6.19 13.67 6.22
CA GLN A 378 4.84 13.61 6.79
C GLN A 378 3.91 14.71 6.26
N ALA A 379 4.43 15.92 6.07
CA ALA A 379 3.64 17.07 5.61
C ALA A 379 3.28 17.01 4.12
N ALA A 380 3.91 16.12 3.35
CA ALA A 380 3.75 16.01 1.91
C ALA A 380 2.89 14.79 1.50
N VAL A 381 2.80 14.54 0.19
CA VAL A 381 2.07 13.39 -0.38
C VAL A 381 2.58 12.04 0.15
N ALA A 382 3.88 11.97 0.46
CA ALA A 382 4.55 10.82 1.07
C ALA A 382 3.96 10.46 2.45
N GLY A 383 3.47 11.44 3.21
CA GLY A 383 2.90 11.24 4.54
C GLY A 383 1.74 10.25 4.58
N ARG A 384 1.02 10.06 3.48
CA ARG A 384 -0.04 9.05 3.37
C ARG A 384 0.46 7.61 3.53
N GLY A 385 1.73 7.35 3.21
CA GLY A 385 2.39 6.04 3.33
C GLY A 385 3.23 5.91 4.61
N LEU A 386 3.18 6.88 5.51
CA LEU A 386 3.99 6.93 6.72
C LEU A 386 3.09 6.92 7.96
N PRO A 387 3.44 6.16 9.03
CA PRO A 387 2.71 6.23 10.27
C PRO A 387 3.00 7.54 11.00
N GLU A 388 1.98 8.08 11.66
CA GLU A 388 2.10 9.18 12.62
C GLU A 388 2.68 8.69 13.95
N PRO A 389 3.25 9.58 14.78
CA PRO A 389 3.84 9.20 16.08
C PRO A 389 2.91 8.36 16.96
N ARG A 390 1.61 8.73 17.05
CA ARG A 390 0.62 7.98 17.84
C ARG A 390 0.39 6.57 17.32
N GLN A 391 0.46 6.38 16.01
CA GLN A 391 0.30 5.07 15.37
C GLN A 391 1.54 4.21 15.55
N VAL A 392 2.74 4.81 15.50
CA VAL A 392 3.99 4.14 15.85
C VAL A 392 3.96 3.68 17.31
N GLN A 393 3.58 4.54 18.26
CA GLN A 393 3.52 4.14 19.67
C GLN A 393 2.48 3.04 19.94
N LYS A 394 1.32 3.11 19.27
CA LYS A 394 0.26 2.11 19.44
C LYS A 394 0.72 0.69 19.07
N GLU A 395 1.57 0.56 18.06
CA GLU A 395 2.08 -0.73 17.56
C GLU A 395 3.59 -0.90 17.84
N ALA A 396 4.12 -0.24 18.87
CA ALA A 396 5.55 -0.10 19.09
C ALA A 396 6.28 -1.44 19.27
N SER A 397 5.66 -2.44 19.90
CA SER A 397 6.25 -3.78 20.03
C SER A 397 6.46 -4.47 18.68
N THR A 398 5.56 -4.24 17.72
CA THR A 398 5.66 -4.76 16.36
C THR A 398 6.73 -4.06 15.58
N TRP A 399 6.79 -2.72 15.65
CA TRP A 399 7.83 -1.95 14.99
C TRP A 399 9.23 -2.31 15.47
N ARG A 400 9.43 -2.47 16.78
CA ARG A 400 10.72 -2.92 17.33
C ARG A 400 11.16 -4.26 16.75
N LYS A 401 10.25 -5.24 16.68
CA LYS A 401 10.54 -6.54 16.06
C LYS A 401 10.85 -6.42 14.57
N MET A 402 10.13 -5.57 13.84
CA MET A 402 10.40 -5.33 12.43
C MET A 402 11.78 -4.72 12.20
N LEU A 403 12.17 -3.71 12.99
CA LEU A 403 13.49 -3.07 12.89
C LEU A 403 14.64 -4.04 13.26
N GLN A 404 14.37 -5.06 14.08
CA GLN A 404 15.36 -6.07 14.46
C GLN A 404 15.52 -7.20 13.43
N ALA A 405 14.46 -7.53 12.69
CA ALA A 405 14.38 -8.79 11.94
C ALA A 405 13.69 -8.64 10.58
N GLU A 406 13.99 -7.58 9.83
CA GLU A 406 13.47 -7.43 8.46
C GLU A 406 14.20 -8.36 7.47
N PRO A 407 13.48 -9.08 6.58
CA PRO A 407 12.02 -9.16 6.48
C PRO A 407 11.39 -10.08 7.55
N VAL A 408 10.21 -9.72 8.02
CA VAL A 408 9.46 -10.56 8.97
C VAL A 408 8.61 -11.56 8.20
N VAL A 409 8.81 -12.85 8.45
CA VAL A 409 8.05 -13.94 7.81
C VAL A 409 7.18 -14.63 8.84
N VAL A 410 5.90 -14.83 8.51
CA VAL A 410 4.89 -15.44 9.39
C VAL A 410 4.01 -16.40 8.60
N ALA A 411 3.45 -17.41 9.28
CA ALA A 411 2.52 -18.34 8.66
C ALA A 411 1.18 -17.66 8.34
N THR A 412 0.50 -18.07 7.27
CA THR A 412 -0.78 -17.48 6.82
C THR A 412 -1.92 -17.70 7.82
N ASP A 413 -1.86 -18.76 8.62
CA ASP A 413 -2.85 -19.15 9.62
C ASP A 413 -2.50 -18.66 11.04
N ASP A 414 -1.36 -17.99 11.22
CA ASP A 414 -0.95 -17.38 12.48
C ASP A 414 -1.89 -16.22 12.84
N LYS A 415 -2.51 -16.32 14.02
CA LYS A 415 -3.44 -15.33 14.57
C LYS A 415 -2.92 -14.69 15.87
N SER A 416 -1.62 -14.75 16.10
CA SER A 416 -0.99 -14.09 17.24
C SER A 416 -1.21 -12.57 17.20
N ASP A 417 -1.19 -11.93 18.36
CA ASP A 417 -1.34 -10.46 18.48
C ASP A 417 -0.31 -9.71 17.65
N PHE A 418 0.89 -10.30 17.48
CA PHE A 418 1.95 -9.76 16.62
C PHE A 418 1.53 -9.76 15.15
N VAL A 419 0.98 -10.86 14.64
CA VAL A 419 0.50 -10.94 13.25
C VAL A 419 -0.71 -10.03 13.04
N LEU A 420 -1.64 -9.93 14.00
CA LEU A 420 -2.74 -8.97 13.92
C LEU A 420 -2.25 -7.53 13.90
N SER A 421 -1.16 -7.22 14.60
CA SER A 421 -0.51 -5.91 14.57
C SER A 421 0.17 -5.62 13.23
N LEU A 422 0.88 -6.60 12.65
CA LEU A 422 1.42 -6.50 11.29
C LEU A 422 0.31 -6.25 10.26
N GLN A 423 -0.81 -6.96 10.37
CA GLN A 423 -1.98 -6.75 9.49
C GLN A 423 -2.54 -5.33 9.63
N ARG A 424 -2.65 -4.78 10.85
CA ARG A 424 -3.06 -3.39 11.05
C ARG A 424 -2.08 -2.40 10.41
N CYS A 425 -0.77 -2.64 10.55
CA CYS A 425 0.25 -1.79 9.91
C CYS A 425 0.19 -1.87 8.38
N HIS A 426 -0.07 -3.05 7.83
CA HIS A 426 -0.25 -3.27 6.39
C HIS A 426 -1.51 -2.59 5.86
N VAL A 427 -2.66 -2.74 6.53
CA VAL A 427 -3.91 -2.07 6.18
C VAL A 427 -3.79 -0.55 6.31
N GLY A 428 -3.00 -0.08 7.27
CA GLY A 428 -2.61 1.34 7.40
C GLY A 428 -1.76 1.86 6.25
N GLY A 429 -1.22 0.97 5.40
CA GLY A 429 -0.43 1.33 4.23
C GLY A 429 1.04 1.62 4.52
N TRP A 430 1.55 1.24 5.69
CA TRP A 430 2.91 1.59 6.13
C TRP A 430 3.94 0.51 5.81
N ILE A 431 3.49 -0.74 5.64
CA ILE A 431 4.32 -1.89 5.29
C ILE A 431 3.68 -2.67 4.15
N GLN A 432 4.54 -3.33 3.37
CA GLN A 432 4.14 -4.18 2.26
C GLN A 432 4.07 -5.63 2.71
N SER A 433 3.08 -6.36 2.19
CA SER A 433 2.95 -7.81 2.36
C SER A 433 3.10 -8.51 1.01
N ASP A 434 3.89 -9.58 0.95
CA ASP A 434 4.03 -10.43 -0.24
C ASP A 434 4.03 -11.90 0.16
N LEU A 435 3.62 -12.79 -0.75
CA LEU A 435 3.64 -14.23 -0.52
C LEU A 435 5.06 -14.74 -0.78
N ARG A 436 5.71 -15.33 0.22
CA ARG A 436 7.06 -15.89 0.07
C ARG A 436 7.02 -17.30 -0.52
N SER A 437 6.15 -18.13 0.03
CA SER A 437 5.85 -19.49 -0.41
C SER A 437 4.43 -19.84 0.01
N GLU A 438 3.94 -21.00 -0.40
CA GLU A 438 2.65 -21.50 0.05
C GLU A 438 2.59 -21.55 1.59
N GLY A 439 1.62 -20.84 2.18
CA GLY A 439 1.47 -20.76 3.64
C GLY A 439 2.34 -19.73 4.37
N GLU A 440 3.21 -18.97 3.68
CA GLU A 440 4.08 -17.97 4.32
C GLU A 440 3.91 -16.56 3.75
N ILE A 441 3.63 -15.59 4.63
CA ILE A 441 3.56 -14.17 4.29
C ILE A 441 4.82 -13.48 4.79
N GLN A 442 5.42 -12.68 3.91
CA GLN A 442 6.52 -11.79 4.23
C GLN A 442 6.04 -10.35 4.35
N TYR A 443 6.43 -9.67 5.43
CA TYR A 443 6.22 -8.24 5.65
C TYR A 443 7.55 -7.48 5.56
N THR A 444 7.53 -6.35 4.83
CA THR A 444 8.71 -5.49 4.59
C THR A 444 8.35 -4.01 4.65
N PHE A 445 9.34 -3.18 4.95
CA PHE A 445 9.25 -1.76 4.70
C PHE A 445 9.26 -1.48 3.18
N PRO A 446 8.46 -0.51 2.70
CA PRO A 446 8.44 -0.19 1.27
C PRO A 446 9.80 0.29 0.73
N SER A 447 10.58 0.98 1.56
CA SER A 447 11.94 1.42 1.25
C SER A 447 12.73 1.77 2.53
N PRO A 448 14.07 1.92 2.45
CA PRO A 448 14.92 2.34 3.57
C PRO A 448 14.43 3.61 4.28
N ILE A 449 13.91 4.61 3.55
CA ILE A 449 13.38 5.82 4.19
C ILE A 449 12.17 5.57 5.09
N HIS A 450 11.35 4.55 4.79
CA HIS A 450 10.22 4.15 5.65
C HIS A 450 10.74 3.50 6.95
N PHE A 451 11.79 2.68 6.83
CA PHE A 451 12.50 2.09 7.96
C PHE A 451 13.04 3.18 8.88
N SER A 452 13.82 4.10 8.33
CA SER A 452 14.38 5.24 9.06
C SER A 452 13.26 6.05 9.71
N HIS A 453 12.18 6.36 8.98
CA HIS A 453 11.04 7.11 9.52
C HIS A 453 10.46 6.46 10.79
N VAL A 454 10.20 5.15 10.77
CA VAL A 454 9.67 4.46 11.95
C VAL A 454 10.69 4.47 13.09
N SER A 455 11.97 4.26 12.80
CA SER A 455 13.03 4.29 13.81
C SER A 455 13.08 5.62 14.57
N TRP A 456 12.90 6.74 13.88
CA TRP A 456 12.93 8.09 14.45
C TRP A 456 11.65 8.50 15.19
N LEU A 457 10.56 7.74 15.01
CA LEU A 457 9.31 7.99 15.70
C LEU A 457 9.10 7.11 16.92
N LEU A 458 9.87 6.04 17.10
CA LEU A 458 9.73 5.14 18.24
C LEU A 458 10.26 5.81 19.51
N GLU A 459 9.41 5.84 20.55
CA GLU A 459 9.85 6.30 21.86
C GLU A 459 10.57 5.14 22.55
N PRO A 460 11.66 5.41 23.28
CA PRO A 460 12.29 4.40 24.12
C PRO A 460 11.30 3.88 25.16
N LEU A 461 11.22 2.56 25.38
CA LEU A 461 10.32 1.96 26.39
C LEU A 461 10.66 2.35 27.82
N ARG A 462 11.93 2.72 28.07
CA ARG A 462 12.42 3.12 29.38
C ARG A 462 13.28 4.37 29.22
N MET A 463 12.81 5.45 29.82
CA MET A 463 13.60 6.64 30.07
C MET A 463 13.64 6.90 31.58
N PRO A 464 14.80 7.26 32.15
CA PRO A 464 16.09 7.42 31.47
C PRO A 464 16.72 6.06 31.07
N LEU A 465 17.57 6.08 30.05
CA LEU A 465 18.45 4.95 29.75
C LEU A 465 19.36 4.66 30.96
N PRO A 466 19.72 3.40 31.23
CA PRO A 466 20.51 3.03 32.41
C PRO A 466 22.01 3.38 32.27
N PHE A 467 22.38 4.26 31.34
CA PHE A 467 23.76 4.64 31.03
C PHE A 467 23.94 6.13 31.27
N THR A 468 25.11 6.48 31.82
CA THR A 468 25.49 7.87 32.11
C THR A 468 26.30 8.51 30.99
N THR A 469 27.00 7.70 30.19
CA THR A 469 27.84 8.18 29.09
C THR A 469 27.64 7.32 27.83
N PRO A 470 27.92 7.87 26.62
CA PRO A 470 27.97 7.08 25.39
C PRO A 470 28.95 5.89 25.48
N PHE A 471 30.04 6.05 26.21
CA PHE A 471 31.04 4.99 26.43
C PHE A 471 30.47 3.80 27.20
N ASP A 472 29.78 4.04 28.32
CA ASP A 472 29.19 2.97 29.13
C ASP A 472 28.15 2.16 28.33
N MET A 473 27.37 2.87 27.50
CA MET A 473 26.42 2.25 26.58
C MET A 473 27.14 1.40 25.52
N ALA A 474 28.17 1.96 24.87
CA ALA A 474 28.93 1.24 23.85
C ALA A 474 29.58 -0.03 24.43
N VAL A 475 30.16 0.04 25.63
CA VAL A 475 30.69 -1.12 26.35
C VAL A 475 29.61 -2.19 26.57
N ALA A 476 28.42 -1.80 27.02
CA ALA A 476 27.31 -2.73 27.25
C ALA A 476 26.86 -3.42 25.95
N VAL A 477 26.81 -2.67 24.84
CA VAL A 477 26.48 -3.18 23.50
C VAL A 477 27.56 -4.15 23.00
N ILE A 478 28.84 -3.76 23.07
CA ILE A 478 29.98 -4.56 22.59
C ILE A 478 30.10 -5.87 23.38
N ASN A 479 29.84 -5.85 24.69
CA ASN A 479 29.84 -7.06 25.52
C ASN A 479 28.76 -8.08 25.11
N CYS A 480 27.79 -7.69 24.29
CA CYS A 480 26.75 -8.58 23.77
C CYS A 480 27.12 -9.22 22.42
N PHE A 481 28.18 -8.74 21.76
CA PHE A 481 28.58 -9.20 20.43
C PHE A 481 28.80 -10.71 20.41
N ARG A 482 28.35 -11.34 19.33
CA ARG A 482 28.55 -12.76 19.08
C ARG A 482 29.80 -12.95 18.22
N PRO A 483 30.86 -13.62 18.72
CA PRO A 483 32.07 -13.84 17.94
C PRO A 483 31.80 -14.52 16.59
N SER A 484 30.83 -15.45 16.53
CA SER A 484 30.40 -16.10 15.30
C SER A 484 29.72 -15.18 14.28
N GLN A 485 29.20 -14.03 14.71
CA GLN A 485 28.70 -12.99 13.81
C GLN A 485 29.80 -12.06 13.34
N LEU A 486 31.01 -12.16 13.89
CA LEU A 486 32.23 -11.51 13.40
C LEU A 486 33.13 -12.53 12.66
N TYR A 487 32.81 -13.83 12.67
CA TYR A 487 33.64 -14.90 12.14
C TYR A 487 32.85 -15.88 11.24
N GLY A 488 33.10 -15.85 9.91
CA GLY A 488 32.57 -16.80 8.89
C GLY A 488 31.90 -16.08 7.70
N VAL A 489 32.14 -16.37 6.42
CA VAL A 489 32.63 -17.55 5.67
C VAL A 489 33.84 -17.16 4.79
N PRO A 490 34.83 -18.05 4.52
CA PRO A 490 35.90 -17.79 3.56
C PRO A 490 35.33 -17.48 2.17
N ARG A 491 35.57 -16.29 1.64
CA ARG A 491 35.10 -15.93 0.30
C ARG A 491 36.25 -16.18 -0.69
N GLY A 492 36.14 -17.23 -1.52
CA GLY A 492 37.08 -17.44 -2.65
C GLY A 492 37.04 -16.26 -3.63
N VAL A 493 38.06 -15.91 -4.42
CA VAL A 493 39.36 -16.51 -4.74
C VAL A 493 40.37 -15.36 -4.76
N GLY A 494 41.33 -15.39 -3.84
CA GLY A 494 42.42 -14.43 -3.75
C GLY A 494 43.20 -14.66 -2.45
N GLY A 495 44.04 -15.70 -2.44
CA GLY A 495 44.72 -16.16 -1.24
C GLY A 495 45.53 -15.06 -0.52
N GLY A 496 45.07 -14.70 0.67
CA GLY A 496 45.79 -13.94 1.69
C GLY A 496 45.23 -14.31 3.06
N LEU A 497 46.09 -14.42 4.08
CA LEU A 497 45.75 -14.88 5.42
C LEU A 497 44.67 -14.01 6.11
N HIS A 498 43.69 -14.68 6.74
CA HIS A 498 42.62 -14.16 7.61
C HIS A 498 41.64 -13.16 6.97
N ASP A 499 40.47 -13.66 6.53
CA ASP A 499 39.31 -12.83 6.13
C ASP A 499 38.80 -12.02 7.34
N ARG A 500 39.14 -10.73 7.39
CA ARG A 500 38.70 -9.79 8.44
C ARG A 500 37.26 -9.30 8.17
N PRO A 501 36.48 -8.95 9.21
CA PRO A 501 35.13 -8.41 9.01
C PRO A 501 35.15 -7.06 8.28
N PRO A 502 34.26 -6.81 7.30
CA PRO A 502 34.00 -5.46 6.81
C PRO A 502 33.33 -4.60 7.89
N GLU A 503 33.42 -3.28 7.74
CA GLU A 503 32.83 -2.30 8.66
C GLU A 503 31.33 -2.52 8.90
N ALA A 504 30.60 -2.82 7.82
CA ALA A 504 29.17 -3.13 7.87
C ALA A 504 28.84 -4.32 8.81
N GLN A 505 29.76 -5.27 8.99
CA GLN A 505 29.54 -6.39 9.92
C GLN A 505 29.58 -5.95 11.38
N TYR A 506 30.50 -5.04 11.74
CA TYR A 506 30.54 -4.43 13.07
C TYR A 506 29.33 -3.53 13.31
N GLN A 507 28.99 -2.70 12.33
CA GLN A 507 27.83 -1.81 12.41
C GLN A 507 26.52 -2.60 12.57
N ASN A 508 26.33 -3.69 11.83
CA ASN A 508 25.13 -4.55 11.96
C ASN A 508 25.04 -5.24 13.32
N GLU A 509 26.16 -5.76 13.86
CA GLU A 509 26.19 -6.39 15.18
C GLU A 509 25.98 -5.35 16.30
N PHE A 510 26.56 -4.16 16.15
CA PHE A 510 26.34 -3.03 17.05
C PHE A 510 24.87 -2.62 17.05
N TYR A 511 24.28 -2.40 15.87
CA TYR A 511 22.89 -2.00 15.72
C TYR A 511 21.93 -3.01 16.36
N ARG A 512 22.12 -4.31 16.12
CA ARG A 512 21.30 -5.38 16.68
C ARG A 512 21.24 -5.32 18.21
N HIS A 513 22.40 -5.22 18.86
CA HIS A 513 22.47 -5.17 20.32
C HIS A 513 22.11 -3.81 20.90
N LEU A 514 22.38 -2.73 20.18
CA LEU A 514 21.96 -1.38 20.53
C LEU A 514 20.43 -1.28 20.54
N LEU A 515 19.74 -1.82 19.53
CA LEU A 515 18.27 -1.89 19.49
C LEU A 515 17.70 -2.63 20.69
N ASP A 516 18.30 -3.75 21.10
CA ASP A 516 17.85 -4.51 22.28
C ASP A 516 18.00 -3.69 23.56
N ILE A 517 19.19 -3.11 23.77
CA ILE A 517 19.53 -2.37 25.00
C ILE A 517 18.71 -1.09 25.13
N THR A 518 18.54 -0.35 24.03
CA THR A 518 17.74 0.88 23.98
C THR A 518 16.25 0.61 23.82
N GLN A 519 15.85 -0.66 23.65
CA GLN A 519 14.49 -1.08 23.33
C GLN A 519 13.91 -0.31 22.14
N GLY A 520 14.68 -0.23 21.05
CA GLY A 520 14.29 0.43 19.80
C GLY A 520 14.42 1.95 19.79
N GLY A 521 14.96 2.57 20.84
CA GLY A 521 15.22 4.01 20.92
C GLY A 521 16.43 4.46 20.09
N VAL A 522 16.53 4.00 18.85
CA VAL A 522 17.64 4.31 17.93
C VAL A 522 17.06 4.90 16.65
N GLY A 523 17.36 6.17 16.40
CA GLY A 523 17.16 6.80 15.11
C GLY A 523 18.31 6.44 14.18
N ILE A 524 17.97 5.95 12.97
CA ILE A 524 18.98 5.62 11.95
C ILE A 524 18.73 6.37 10.65
N SER A 525 19.79 6.57 9.89
CA SER A 525 19.74 7.23 8.59
C SER A 525 19.27 6.28 7.48
N PRO A 526 18.72 6.78 6.36
CA PRO A 526 18.41 5.96 5.20
C PRO A 526 19.64 5.31 4.58
N GLU A 527 20.81 5.94 4.72
CA GLU A 527 22.11 5.41 4.31
C GLU A 527 22.38 4.09 5.03
N PHE A 528 22.28 4.09 6.36
CA PHE A 528 22.44 2.89 7.17
C PHE A 528 21.38 1.83 6.79
N ALA A 529 20.11 2.23 6.66
CA ALA A 529 19.04 1.33 6.26
C ALA A 529 19.18 0.77 4.83
N SER A 530 20.04 1.37 3.99
CA SER A 530 20.31 0.94 2.62
C SER A 530 21.60 0.12 2.48
N ALA A 531 22.44 0.07 3.52
CA ALA A 531 23.83 -0.39 3.45
C ALA A 531 24.03 -1.92 3.41
N VAL A 532 23.15 -2.65 2.70
CA VAL A 532 23.42 -4.07 2.42
C VAL A 532 24.71 -4.23 1.60
N ASP A 533 25.20 -3.20 0.88
CA ASP A 533 26.51 -3.23 0.17
C ASP A 533 27.15 -1.85 -0.15
N ALA A 534 26.83 -0.74 0.53
CA ALA A 534 27.34 0.59 0.15
C ALA A 534 28.37 1.17 1.14
N THR A 535 29.59 1.40 0.65
CA THR A 535 30.63 2.24 1.27
C THR A 535 30.50 3.66 0.73
N SER A 536 29.69 4.50 1.37
CA SER A 536 29.69 5.93 1.07
C SER A 536 29.70 6.73 2.36
N VAL A 537 30.63 7.70 2.40
CA VAL A 537 30.83 8.71 3.44
C VAL A 537 29.47 9.25 3.88
N GLY A 538 29.00 8.87 5.07
CA GLY A 538 27.61 9.04 5.48
C GLY A 538 27.40 9.99 6.66
N ARG A 539 26.11 10.22 6.93
CA ARG A 539 25.59 10.76 8.21
C ARG A 539 25.98 9.86 9.37
N ILE A 540 25.77 10.36 10.59
CA ILE A 540 26.06 9.61 11.80
C ILE A 540 25.35 8.25 11.77
N ASP A 541 26.09 7.19 12.09
CA ASP A 541 25.59 5.82 11.92
C ASP A 541 24.36 5.56 12.78
N PHE A 542 24.42 5.95 14.07
CA PHE A 542 23.31 5.80 15.01
C PHE A 542 23.10 7.05 15.84
N PHE A 543 21.83 7.36 16.09
CA PHE A 543 21.41 8.44 16.97
C PHE A 543 20.50 7.88 18.08
N ILE A 544 20.86 8.07 19.35
CA ILE A 544 20.15 7.49 20.48
C ILE A 544 19.06 8.45 20.96
N LEU A 545 17.80 8.04 20.74
CA LEU A 545 16.65 8.87 21.05
C LEU A 545 16.45 9.01 22.56
N GLY A 546 16.11 10.22 23.00
CA GLY A 546 15.79 10.54 24.40
C GLY A 546 17.00 10.99 25.23
N VAL A 547 18.22 10.64 24.83
CA VAL A 547 19.47 11.19 25.40
C VAL A 547 20.27 12.00 24.38
N ASP A 548 19.87 11.97 23.11
CA ASP A 548 20.45 12.73 22.00
C ASP A 548 21.94 12.44 21.79
N TRP A 549 22.34 11.16 21.90
CA TRP A 549 23.73 10.75 21.68
C TRP A 549 23.99 10.31 20.25
N GLY A 550 25.16 10.67 19.73
CA GLY A 550 25.67 10.21 18.44
C GLY A 550 26.63 9.03 18.55
N VAL A 551 26.55 8.07 17.62
CA VAL A 551 27.54 6.99 17.47
C VAL A 551 28.02 6.94 16.02
N GLU A 552 29.33 7.05 15.85
CA GLU A 552 30.01 6.84 14.56
C GLU A 552 30.90 5.60 14.68
N CYS A 553 30.80 4.68 13.73
CA CYS A 553 31.63 3.48 13.65
C CYS A 553 32.59 3.60 12.47
N VAL A 554 33.85 3.20 12.67
CA VAL A 554 34.87 3.10 11.64
C VAL A 554 35.66 1.80 11.83
N ARG A 555 36.49 1.44 10.85
CA ARG A 555 37.28 0.22 10.88
C ARG A 555 38.76 0.46 10.62
N ASP A 556 39.61 -0.25 11.34
CA ASP A 556 41.05 -0.35 11.11
C ASP A 556 41.79 1.01 11.07
N GLY A 557 41.25 2.02 11.73
CA GLY A 557 41.77 3.38 11.70
C GLY A 557 41.56 4.12 10.38
N ASP A 558 40.59 3.72 9.54
CA ASP A 558 40.27 4.43 8.31
C ASP A 558 39.88 5.88 8.61
N ARG A 559 40.66 6.82 8.06
CA ARG A 559 40.38 8.27 8.09
C ARG A 559 39.94 8.83 9.45
N LEU A 560 40.45 8.30 10.57
CA LEU A 560 40.04 8.69 11.93
C LEU A 560 39.99 10.20 12.16
N VAL A 561 41.02 10.92 11.71
CA VAL A 561 41.10 12.38 11.86
C VAL A 561 39.97 13.08 11.10
N GLN A 562 39.65 12.62 9.89
CA GLN A 562 38.59 13.22 9.08
C GLN A 562 37.21 12.96 9.69
N HIS A 563 36.97 11.76 10.26
CA HIS A 563 35.71 11.46 10.95
C HIS A 563 35.60 12.26 12.26
N SER A 564 36.68 12.38 13.03
CA SER A 564 36.71 13.20 14.24
C SER A 564 36.47 14.68 13.94
N GLN A 565 37.04 15.22 12.86
CA GLN A 565 36.86 16.62 12.45
C GLN A 565 35.40 16.96 12.18
N ARG A 566 34.53 16.00 11.79
CA ARG A 566 33.10 16.29 11.58
C ARG A 566 32.39 16.77 12.84
N PHE A 567 32.96 16.51 14.02
CA PHE A 567 32.45 16.95 15.32
C PHE A 567 33.02 18.29 15.79
N ASP A 568 33.91 18.93 15.02
CA ASP A 568 34.42 20.28 15.30
C ASP A 568 33.31 21.33 15.07
N ASP A 569 33.32 22.43 15.83
CA ASP A 569 32.22 23.42 15.92
C ASP A 569 31.74 23.99 14.57
N ASP A 570 32.62 24.05 13.56
CA ASP A 570 32.33 24.56 12.21
C ASP A 570 31.90 23.48 11.21
N GLN A 571 31.84 22.22 11.65
CA GLN A 571 31.51 21.06 10.84
C GLN A 571 30.12 20.51 11.16
N ALA A 572 29.78 19.45 10.42
CA ALA A 572 28.44 18.88 10.34
C ALA A 572 27.79 18.54 11.68
N TYR A 573 28.49 17.71 12.46
CA TYR A 573 28.02 17.21 13.75
C TYR A 573 28.39 18.15 14.90
N GLY A 574 29.44 18.95 14.74
CA GLY A 574 29.71 20.04 15.68
C GLY A 574 28.56 21.02 15.75
N LYS A 575 27.93 21.35 14.61
CA LYS A 575 26.69 22.14 14.60
C LYS A 575 25.56 21.48 15.40
N TRP A 576 25.40 20.15 15.34
CA TRP A 576 24.41 19.46 16.16
C TRP A 576 24.71 19.57 17.66
N LEU A 577 25.99 19.56 18.05
CA LEU A 577 26.40 19.81 19.43
C LEU A 577 26.11 21.26 19.85
N VAL A 578 26.46 22.23 19.01
CA VAL A 578 26.27 23.67 19.27
C VAL A 578 24.78 24.03 19.36
N ASP A 579 23.95 23.50 18.46
CA ASP A 579 22.51 23.77 18.40
C ASP A 579 21.70 22.91 19.39
N ASN A 580 22.36 22.07 20.22
CA ASN A 580 21.74 21.11 21.15
C ASN A 580 20.80 20.10 20.48
N HIS A 581 21.09 19.73 19.24
CA HIS A 581 20.47 18.58 18.57
C HIS A 581 21.16 17.26 18.92
N MET A 582 22.39 17.31 19.43
CA MET A 582 23.14 16.19 19.97
C MET A 582 23.78 16.64 21.29
N SER A 583 23.69 15.83 22.33
CA SER A 583 24.21 16.17 23.65
C SER A 583 25.65 15.65 23.87
N ASP A 584 25.98 14.50 23.27
CA ASP A 584 27.31 13.88 23.32
C ASP A 584 27.47 12.89 22.16
N TYR A 585 28.69 12.40 21.92
CA TYR A 585 28.96 11.44 20.86
C TYR A 585 30.10 10.49 21.20
N ILE A 586 30.16 9.37 20.47
CA ILE A 586 31.29 8.42 20.53
C ILE A 586 31.71 7.99 19.13
N LEU A 587 33.03 7.90 18.91
CA LEU A 587 33.66 7.37 17.71
C LEU A 587 34.31 6.02 18.02
N LEU A 588 33.80 4.95 17.44
CA LEU A 588 34.26 3.58 17.67
C LEU A 588 35.08 3.08 16.48
N ASP A 589 36.35 2.79 16.72
CA ASP A 589 37.27 2.22 15.73
C ASP A 589 37.47 0.73 15.97
N PHE A 590 36.74 -0.09 15.21
CA PHE A 590 36.78 -1.55 15.31
C PHE A 590 38.01 -2.13 14.61
N ARG A 591 38.74 -2.99 15.31
CA ARG A 591 40.01 -3.59 14.86
C ARG A 591 40.04 -5.08 15.14
N TRP A 592 40.77 -5.82 14.31
CA TRP A 592 40.92 -7.27 14.41
C TRP A 592 42.38 -7.69 14.53
N ASP A 593 42.77 -8.32 15.65
CA ASP A 593 44.10 -8.88 15.93
C ASP A 593 45.28 -7.88 15.91
N PHE A 594 45.05 -6.57 15.81
CA PHE A 594 46.12 -5.57 15.90
C PHE A 594 45.75 -4.37 16.78
N GLN A 595 46.71 -3.98 17.60
CA GLN A 595 46.60 -2.79 18.45
C GLN A 595 46.90 -1.51 17.66
N PRO A 596 46.20 -0.40 17.97
CA PRO A 596 46.57 0.92 17.48
C PRO A 596 48.01 1.28 17.90
N GLN A 597 48.80 1.75 16.93
CA GLN A 597 50.21 2.11 17.15
C GLN A 597 50.43 3.61 17.40
N ARG A 598 49.42 4.42 17.14
CA ARG A 598 49.49 5.89 17.20
C ARG A 598 48.36 6.42 18.06
N SER A 599 48.69 7.30 19.01
CA SER A 599 47.70 8.06 19.77
C SER A 599 47.12 9.19 18.93
N HIS A 600 45.87 9.51 19.21
CA HIS A 600 45.09 10.57 18.56
C HIS A 600 44.51 11.50 19.62
N PRO A 601 45.36 12.23 20.38
CA PRO A 601 44.91 13.06 21.51
C PRO A 601 43.88 14.13 21.12
N ASP A 602 43.91 14.58 19.86
CA ASP A 602 42.96 15.56 19.31
C ASP A 602 41.57 14.95 19.03
N CYS A 603 41.46 13.62 18.88
CA CYS A 603 40.19 12.92 18.68
C CYS A 603 39.58 12.54 20.05
N LYS A 604 38.94 13.49 20.74
CA LYS A 604 38.59 13.37 22.18
C LYS A 604 37.69 12.18 22.55
N ASN A 605 36.71 11.85 21.72
CA ASN A 605 35.72 10.78 22.00
C ASN A 605 35.99 9.50 21.18
N LEU A 606 37.24 9.29 20.75
CA LEU A 606 37.67 8.11 20.02
C LEU A 606 37.99 6.95 20.98
N PHE A 607 37.43 5.78 20.68
CA PHE A 607 37.76 4.52 21.35
C PHE A 607 38.08 3.43 20.33
N HIS A 608 39.21 2.75 20.52
CA HIS A 608 39.63 1.62 19.71
C HIS A 608 39.08 0.33 20.32
N VAL A 609 38.24 -0.39 19.58
CA VAL A 609 37.64 -1.66 19.98
C VAL A 609 38.41 -2.79 19.31
N ILE A 610 39.22 -3.51 20.07
CA ILE A 610 40.21 -4.46 19.57
C ILE A 610 39.72 -5.87 19.88
N PHE A 611 39.34 -6.60 18.84
CA PHE A 611 39.01 -8.02 18.95
C PHE A 611 40.27 -8.86 18.80
N SER A 612 40.42 -9.87 19.66
CA SER A 612 41.46 -10.89 19.58
C SER A 612 40.88 -12.27 19.90
N ASP A 613 41.69 -13.31 19.81
CA ASP A 613 41.30 -14.69 20.13
C ASP A 613 40.06 -15.13 19.34
N ASN A 614 40.08 -14.91 18.02
CA ASN A 614 38.96 -15.16 17.11
C ASN A 614 37.67 -14.40 17.49
N GLY A 615 37.82 -13.18 18.02
CA GLY A 615 36.70 -12.34 18.45
C GLY A 615 36.12 -12.71 19.81
N THR A 616 36.68 -13.70 20.51
CA THR A 616 36.22 -14.11 21.85
C THR A 616 36.79 -13.25 22.97
N LYS A 617 37.80 -12.41 22.68
CA LYS A 617 38.30 -11.39 23.61
C LYS A 617 38.18 -10.02 22.97
N VAL A 618 37.76 -9.04 23.76
CA VAL A 618 37.67 -7.64 23.34
C VAL A 618 38.35 -6.73 24.35
N GLU A 619 39.15 -5.79 23.86
CA GLU A 619 39.73 -4.71 24.65
C GLU A 619 39.31 -3.37 24.06
N ILE A 620 39.00 -2.39 24.91
CA ILE A 620 38.63 -1.04 24.47
C ILE A 620 39.65 -0.05 25.04
N TRP A 621 40.33 0.66 24.15
CA TRP A 621 41.38 1.61 24.47
C TRP A 621 40.94 3.03 24.08
N ASP A 622 41.32 4.05 24.84
CA ASP A 622 41.01 5.44 24.50
C ASP A 622 41.94 6.00 23.41
N ASN A 623 41.71 7.25 23.04
CA ASN A 623 42.49 8.00 22.05
C ASN A 623 43.97 8.22 22.45
N GLN A 624 44.33 7.99 23.72
CA GLN A 624 45.72 8.03 24.22
C GLN A 624 46.35 6.63 24.33
N LEU A 625 45.66 5.61 23.80
CA LEU A 625 46.06 4.20 23.88
C LEU A 625 46.08 3.67 25.32
N THR A 626 45.24 4.23 26.20
CA THR A 626 45.05 3.72 27.57
C THR A 626 43.91 2.71 27.59
N PRO A 627 44.13 1.48 28.07
CA PRO A 627 43.05 0.50 28.22
C PRO A 627 41.96 1.00 29.17
N LYS A 628 40.70 0.87 28.76
CA LYS A 628 39.51 1.26 29.55
C LYS A 628 38.61 0.08 29.90
N HIS A 629 38.54 -0.93 29.04
CA HIS A 629 37.70 -2.10 29.26
C HIS A 629 38.32 -3.35 28.65
N VAL A 630 38.11 -4.51 29.27
CA VAL A 630 38.51 -5.82 28.77
C VAL A 630 37.42 -6.83 29.11
N ALA A 631 37.00 -7.63 28.13
CA ALA A 631 36.02 -8.68 28.33
C ALA A 631 36.31 -9.92 27.47
N HIS A 632 35.82 -11.06 27.95
CA HIS A 632 35.70 -12.29 27.18
C HIS A 632 34.25 -12.46 26.72
N LEU A 633 34.05 -12.49 25.41
CA LEU A 633 32.75 -12.68 24.77
C LEU A 633 32.42 -14.17 24.69
N LEU A 634 31.22 -14.53 25.11
CA LEU A 634 30.76 -15.92 25.08
C LEU A 634 30.29 -16.30 23.68
N GLU A 635 30.73 -17.46 23.18
CA GLU A 635 30.04 -18.13 22.09
C GLU A 635 28.66 -18.58 22.58
N LYS A 636 27.62 -17.82 22.27
CA LYS A 636 26.25 -18.28 22.46
C LYS A 636 25.96 -19.29 21.35
N SER A 637 25.91 -20.58 21.70
CA SER A 637 25.41 -21.62 20.81
C SER A 637 24.01 -21.25 20.33
N GLY A 638 23.84 -21.12 19.01
CA GLY A 638 22.58 -20.71 18.40
C GLY A 638 21.45 -21.64 18.82
N LYS A 639 20.37 -21.05 19.34
CA LYS A 639 19.04 -21.67 19.39
C LYS A 639 18.14 -20.94 18.42
#